data_AF-A0A9D4Q9I1-F1
#
_entry.id   AF-A0A9D4Q9I1-F1
#
_cell.length_a   1.000
_cell.length_b   1.000
_cell.length_c   1.000
_cell.angle_alpha   90.00
_cell.angle_beta   90.00
_cell.angle_gamma   90.00
#
_symmetry.space_group_name_H-M   'P 1'
#
loop_
_entity.id
_entity.type
_entity.pdbx_description
1 polymer ?
#
loop_
_entity_poly.entity_id
_entity_poly.type
_entity_poly.pdbx_seq_one_letter_code
_entity_poly.pdbx_strand_id
1 'polypeptide(L)'
;MMMNVPEGTPVDSSVSALEQARCIPPSKLRQEYLDLLELVGHGCFQLRILFCAHLSLVMVLFHQWSTHALTQPVDHWCKPPALFAHLTRDQWLNVSVPVVEDSHGNRRHSQCAMYDLSTIVFNGSRLEVPCDGWDYDLPPDTSTLVSKWDLVCDRAPYVLMTHVYYTVGGVLGAPLVGQLADRVGRRPVVFGALLLSMVSVFTATAADSFPAFVVAHVLIALCTSTVYFLTSILLFESSSSAYRTLYIAAAETGAPLMQAASMSPWLQRMDLRFTRIALVVSMIVLSLAFHAVAESPRWLLAVGQYDALTAVLTRIAQENDVEIGDVWRLVHYAEVVKPLQAGMPFQLSDVLLLPELRARTVALSVLWFWCFFAQYSIALVRPNAATSPSQIVPMLLLLVPVYAAGYPLVTRWPRRTSLHMALMVASTVAVAAGAAHYSENALVAEHIVDLLLAAVQLCLLVAKLLAYECFPSAVRATAVHVVVAAGCLGQGMAQFLVDVARVADATSALLIMAVGLLTCEMAVRWLPETKDVELPEVQGDVLAQGSHPQQASSPSKEEMLPAKRTSSTQPCSSRQASKTTARNTKRIGNKQSPVNIVTKDVTPDPYLRDNPLQWEDTGLRGTSISNNGNTWQVSVKAAGPNLRGGPLQHDYQMEMLHAHWGKTNDSGSEHAVDGKRYAGELHLVHFNADKCKSFLEAASSEEGLVVVAVFLIEGAAHPLLKSVVDCIPYIKHKGMKCVLQQTLDVSLLIPAGSTYWTYEGSLTTPPWYENVTWIVYKQPIEVSPAQLAAFRTLMSYEERVDPQKSSDGPIECNVRATQPLKRRIVREPLKKQEEATHLS
;
A
#
# COMPACT_ATOMS: atom_id res chain seq x y z
N MET A 1 31.17 -23.77 -7.97
CA MET A 1 31.94 -24.31 -6.83
C MET A 1 30.94 -24.66 -5.75
N MET A 2 30.74 -25.96 -5.49
CA MET A 2 29.86 -26.43 -4.42
C MET A 2 30.49 -26.04 -3.08
N MET A 3 29.84 -25.14 -2.32
CA MET A 3 30.23 -24.90 -0.93
C MET A 3 29.33 -25.74 -0.02
N ASN A 4 29.99 -26.57 0.78
CA ASN A 4 29.43 -27.41 1.83
C ASN A 4 28.63 -26.59 2.84
N VAL A 5 27.39 -26.99 3.08
CA VAL A 5 26.59 -26.61 4.23
C VAL A 5 27.11 -27.41 5.44
N PRO A 6 27.39 -26.79 6.60
CA PRO A 6 27.70 -27.55 7.81
C PRO A 6 26.42 -28.16 8.37
N GLU A 7 26.34 -29.48 8.39
CA GLU A 7 25.39 -30.23 9.21
C GLU A 7 25.77 -30.11 10.69
N GLY A 8 24.86 -29.63 11.54
CA GLY A 8 25.04 -29.68 12.99
C GLY A 8 24.22 -28.69 13.81
N THR A 9 22.92 -28.94 13.98
CA THR A 9 22.15 -29.01 15.26
C THR A 9 20.64 -28.89 15.00
N PRO A 10 19.77 -29.69 15.66
CA PRO A 10 18.36 -29.82 15.28
C PRO A 10 17.39 -29.05 16.20
N VAL A 11 16.43 -28.34 15.59
CA VAL A 11 14.99 -28.29 15.92
C VAL A 11 14.49 -27.66 17.26
N ASP A 12 15.31 -27.39 18.27
CA ASP A 12 14.80 -26.86 19.57
C ASP A 12 14.63 -25.32 19.66
N SER A 13 15.31 -24.55 18.80
CA SER A 13 15.24 -23.07 18.83
C SER A 13 14.02 -22.49 18.11
N SER A 14 13.45 -23.20 17.15
CA SER A 14 12.23 -22.80 16.42
C SER A 14 10.97 -22.91 17.29
N VAL A 15 10.92 -23.88 18.20
CA VAL A 15 9.78 -24.10 19.11
C VAL A 15 9.74 -23.05 20.23
N SER A 16 10.91 -22.64 20.74
CA SER A 16 11.02 -21.52 21.69
C SER A 16 10.68 -20.16 21.05
N ALA A 17 11.03 -19.95 19.78
CA ALA A 17 10.64 -18.77 19.00
C ALA A 17 9.12 -18.71 18.76
N LEU A 18 8.48 -19.86 18.50
CA LEU A 18 7.03 -20.03 18.36
C LEU A 18 6.24 -19.65 19.62
N GLU A 19 6.78 -19.94 20.81
CA GLU A 19 6.15 -19.59 22.08
C GLU A 19 6.31 -18.11 22.43
N GLN A 20 7.44 -17.49 22.08
CA GLN A 20 7.67 -16.05 22.29
C GLN A 20 6.82 -15.16 21.38
N ALA A 21 6.57 -15.58 20.14
CA ALA A 21 5.81 -14.78 19.19
C ALA A 21 4.30 -14.78 19.51
N ARG A 22 3.80 -15.75 20.30
CA ARG A 22 2.41 -15.82 20.80
C ARG A 22 2.08 -14.82 21.91
N CYS A 23 3.07 -14.13 22.46
CA CYS A 23 2.98 -13.24 23.63
C CYS A 23 2.81 -11.75 23.29
N ILE A 24 2.98 -11.36 22.02
CA ILE A 24 2.89 -9.96 21.62
C ILE A 24 1.41 -9.66 21.23
N PRO A 25 0.83 -8.50 21.58
CA PRO A 25 -0.55 -8.14 21.19
C PRO A 25 -0.71 -8.03 19.66
N PRO A 26 -1.84 -8.42 19.03
CA PRO A 26 -2.04 -8.31 17.57
C PRO A 26 -1.83 -6.89 17.02
N SER A 27 -2.12 -5.86 17.83
CA SER A 27 -1.87 -4.45 17.51
C SER A 27 -0.39 -4.06 17.59
N LYS A 28 0.35 -4.58 18.56
CA LYS A 28 1.80 -4.35 18.75
C LYS A 28 2.61 -5.14 17.71
N LEU A 29 2.14 -6.33 17.33
CA LEU A 29 2.68 -7.13 16.22
C LEU A 29 2.30 -6.60 14.85
N ARG A 30 1.13 -5.97 14.66
CA ARG A 30 0.84 -5.23 13.41
C ARG A 30 1.87 -4.10 13.24
N GLN A 31 2.24 -3.45 14.34
CA GLN A 31 3.32 -2.46 14.40
C GLN A 31 4.70 -3.10 14.10
N GLU A 32 5.09 -4.20 14.75
CA GLU A 32 6.35 -4.93 14.45
C GLU A 32 6.39 -5.59 13.06
N TYR A 33 5.23 -5.97 12.50
CA TYR A 33 5.01 -6.49 11.14
C TYR A 33 5.24 -5.43 10.07
N LEU A 34 4.94 -4.16 10.37
CA LEU A 34 5.18 -3.01 9.50
C LEU A 34 6.64 -2.53 9.59
N ASP A 35 7.28 -2.79 10.72
CA ASP A 35 8.70 -2.54 11.00
C ASP A 35 9.60 -3.69 10.55
N LEU A 36 9.09 -4.72 9.87
CA LEU A 36 9.92 -5.85 9.44
C LEU A 36 11.07 -5.39 8.53
N LEU A 37 10.84 -4.37 7.68
CA LEU A 37 11.87 -3.71 6.87
C LEU A 37 12.59 -2.56 7.61
N GLU A 38 12.03 -2.02 8.69
CA GLU A 38 12.75 -1.06 9.56
C GLU A 38 13.79 -1.79 10.40
N LEU A 39 13.48 -3.02 10.84
CA LEU A 39 14.34 -3.89 11.60
C LEU A 39 15.57 -4.31 10.79
N VAL A 40 15.41 -4.69 9.51
CA VAL A 40 16.56 -5.07 8.66
C VAL A 40 17.41 -3.86 8.22
N GLY A 41 17.02 -2.65 8.62
CA GLY A 41 17.78 -1.43 8.38
C GLY A 41 17.93 -1.06 6.90
N HIS A 42 18.80 -0.08 6.67
CA HIS A 42 19.09 0.48 5.36
C HIS A 42 20.57 0.45 5.09
N GLY A 43 20.95 0.10 3.87
CA GLY A 43 22.36 0.07 3.52
C GLY A 43 22.62 -0.30 2.06
N CYS A 44 23.69 -1.08 1.87
CA CYS A 44 24.23 -1.41 0.55
C CYS A 44 23.23 -2.19 -0.32
N PHE A 45 22.28 -2.90 0.28
CA PHE A 45 21.25 -3.61 -0.46
C PHE A 45 20.30 -2.66 -1.20
N GLN A 46 19.67 -1.72 -0.48
CA GLN A 46 18.74 -0.76 -1.11
C GLN A 46 19.46 0.19 -2.07
N LEU A 47 20.71 0.58 -1.78
CA LEU A 47 21.53 1.37 -2.69
C LEU A 47 21.85 0.64 -4.01
N ARG A 48 22.00 -0.68 -3.98
CA ARG A 48 22.15 -1.49 -5.22
C ARG A 48 20.88 -1.47 -6.07
N ILE A 49 19.70 -1.56 -5.44
CA ILE A 49 18.44 -1.47 -6.17
C ILE A 49 18.25 -0.05 -6.74
N LEU A 50 18.61 0.99 -5.97
CA LEU A 50 18.63 2.37 -6.44
C LEU A 50 19.57 2.56 -7.65
N PHE A 51 20.75 1.94 -7.63
CA PHE A 51 21.66 1.94 -8.77
C PHE A 51 21.04 1.25 -9.99
N CYS A 52 20.36 0.12 -9.80
CA CYS A 52 19.61 -0.54 -10.88
C CYS A 52 18.48 0.34 -11.44
N ALA A 53 17.80 1.12 -10.59
CA ALA A 53 16.77 2.07 -11.01
C ALA A 53 17.35 3.22 -11.88
N HIS A 54 18.57 3.68 -11.59
CA HIS A 54 19.27 4.64 -12.45
C HIS A 54 19.71 4.01 -13.77
N LEU A 55 20.21 2.78 -13.73
CA LEU A 55 20.58 2.05 -14.96
C LEU A 55 19.37 1.78 -15.86
N SER A 56 18.19 1.52 -15.30
CA SER A 56 16.96 1.36 -16.09
C SER A 56 16.54 2.66 -16.78
N LEU A 57 16.77 3.83 -16.15
CA LEU A 57 16.61 5.14 -16.80
C LEU A 57 17.60 5.37 -17.95
N VAL A 58 18.85 4.92 -17.82
CA VAL A 58 19.85 4.98 -18.91
C VAL A 58 19.41 4.12 -20.11
N MET A 59 18.83 2.94 -19.85
CA MET A 59 18.27 2.11 -20.90
C MET A 59 17.07 2.81 -21.59
N VAL A 60 16.17 3.42 -20.82
CA VAL A 60 15.06 4.21 -21.38
C VAL A 60 15.57 5.38 -22.21
N LEU A 61 16.63 6.07 -21.77
CA LEU A 61 17.28 7.15 -22.52
C LEU A 61 17.73 6.68 -23.91
N PHE A 62 18.52 5.61 -23.98
CA PHE A 62 19.01 5.12 -25.27
C PHE A 62 17.89 4.59 -26.17
N HIS A 63 16.82 4.04 -25.60
CA HIS A 63 15.64 3.64 -26.38
C HIS A 63 14.91 4.86 -26.96
N GLN A 64 14.56 5.85 -26.14
CA GLN A 64 13.89 7.08 -26.58
C GLN A 64 14.74 7.86 -27.59
N TRP A 65 16.06 7.91 -27.36
CA TRP A 65 17.01 8.50 -28.30
C TRP A 65 17.03 7.73 -29.62
N SER A 66 17.08 6.40 -29.58
CA SER A 66 17.04 5.59 -30.80
C SER A 66 15.81 5.90 -31.64
N THR A 67 14.62 6.01 -31.02
CA THR A 67 13.39 6.36 -31.75
C THR A 67 13.43 7.76 -32.35
N HIS A 68 14.01 8.75 -31.66
CA HIS A 68 14.12 10.11 -32.17
C HIS A 68 15.15 10.24 -33.31
N ALA A 69 16.32 9.61 -33.16
CA ALA A 69 17.35 9.58 -34.21
C ALA A 69 16.85 8.86 -35.49
N LEU A 70 15.91 7.93 -35.35
CA LEU A 70 15.30 7.20 -36.47
C LEU A 70 14.32 8.05 -37.29
N THR A 71 13.65 9.06 -36.70
CA THR A 71 12.59 9.85 -37.36
C THR A 71 13.04 11.23 -37.82
N GLN A 72 14.33 11.55 -37.69
CA GLN A 72 14.90 12.80 -38.20
C GLN A 72 14.60 12.96 -39.71
N PRO A 73 14.01 14.09 -40.13
CA PRO A 73 13.74 14.32 -41.55
C PRO A 73 15.07 14.43 -42.29
N VAL A 74 15.16 13.75 -43.42
CA VAL A 74 16.33 13.78 -44.30
C VAL A 74 15.90 14.43 -45.61
N ASP A 75 16.68 15.40 -46.07
CA ASP A 75 16.47 15.98 -47.39
C ASP A 75 16.69 14.91 -48.46
N HIS A 76 15.75 14.84 -49.40
CA HIS A 76 15.69 13.78 -50.40
C HIS A 76 15.16 14.33 -51.73
N TRP A 77 15.59 13.69 -52.81
CA TRP A 77 15.17 14.00 -54.17
C TRP A 77 15.09 12.73 -55.02
N CYS A 78 14.52 12.82 -56.23
CA CYS A 78 14.44 11.66 -57.11
C CYS A 78 15.83 11.18 -57.56
N LYS A 79 16.06 9.87 -57.51
CA LYS A 79 17.31 9.22 -57.94
C LYS A 79 17.54 9.37 -59.45
N PRO A 80 18.74 9.76 -59.91
CA PRO A 80 19.03 9.86 -61.35
C PRO A 80 18.98 8.48 -62.02
N PRO A 81 18.31 8.34 -63.18
CA PRO A 81 18.38 7.13 -63.99
C PRO A 81 19.82 6.83 -64.42
N ALA A 82 20.11 5.56 -64.74
CA ALA A 82 21.45 5.13 -65.13
C ALA A 82 22.08 5.95 -66.26
N LEU A 83 21.25 6.50 -67.17
CA LEU A 83 21.68 7.34 -68.29
C LEU A 83 22.30 8.69 -67.83
N PHE A 84 21.91 9.18 -66.66
CA PHE A 84 22.30 10.48 -66.10
C PHE A 84 23.17 10.37 -64.84
N ALA A 85 23.67 9.16 -64.52
CA ALA A 85 24.49 8.90 -63.34
C ALA A 85 25.83 9.65 -63.32
N HIS A 86 26.26 10.24 -64.44
CA HIS A 86 27.49 11.03 -64.55
C HIS A 86 27.33 12.50 -64.13
N LEU A 87 26.10 12.99 -63.97
CA LEU A 87 25.83 14.37 -63.56
C LEU A 87 26.09 14.55 -62.06
N THR A 88 26.54 15.75 -61.67
CA THR A 88 26.60 16.08 -60.25
C THR A 88 25.19 16.29 -59.70
N ARG A 89 25.01 16.12 -58.38
CA ARG A 89 23.70 16.27 -57.72
C ARG A 89 23.04 17.60 -58.07
N ASP A 90 23.75 18.72 -57.98
CA ASP A 90 23.20 20.04 -58.28
C ASP A 90 22.81 20.22 -59.76
N GLN A 91 23.56 19.59 -60.68
CA GLN A 91 23.23 19.60 -62.10
C GLN A 91 21.96 18.79 -62.38
N TRP A 92 21.83 17.63 -61.73
CA TRP A 92 20.66 16.78 -61.82
C TRP A 92 19.40 17.49 -61.29
N LEU A 93 19.48 18.08 -60.09
CA LEU A 93 18.35 18.78 -59.48
C LEU A 93 17.84 19.95 -60.33
N ASN A 94 18.75 20.74 -60.91
CA ASN A 94 18.38 21.88 -61.77
C ASN A 94 17.67 21.49 -63.07
N VAL A 95 17.96 20.31 -63.61
CA VAL A 95 17.40 19.85 -64.88
C VAL A 95 16.09 19.08 -64.68
N SER A 96 16.04 18.25 -63.64
CA SER A 96 14.99 17.23 -63.48
C SER A 96 13.93 17.57 -62.44
N VAL A 97 14.19 18.45 -61.47
CA VAL A 97 13.29 18.65 -60.33
C VAL A 97 12.62 20.04 -60.39
N PRO A 98 11.28 20.14 -60.30
CA PRO A 98 10.57 21.42 -60.27
C PRO A 98 10.97 22.25 -59.05
N VAL A 99 11.02 23.58 -59.22
CA VAL A 99 11.27 24.53 -58.13
C VAL A 99 9.92 24.99 -57.60
N VAL A 100 9.67 24.73 -56.32
CA VAL A 100 8.46 25.09 -55.59
C VAL A 100 8.79 26.25 -54.65
N GLU A 101 7.87 27.21 -54.51
CA GLU A 101 8.00 28.27 -53.52
C GLU A 101 7.42 27.78 -52.19
N ASP A 102 8.25 27.83 -51.14
CA ASP A 102 7.84 27.52 -49.77
C ASP A 102 6.87 28.60 -49.25
N SER A 103 6.11 28.28 -48.20
CA SER A 103 5.24 29.17 -47.42
C SER A 103 5.86 30.52 -47.02
N HIS A 104 7.20 30.60 -46.99
CA HIS A 104 8.00 31.78 -46.65
C HIS A 104 8.58 32.51 -47.89
N GLY A 105 8.14 32.15 -49.10
CA GLY A 105 8.61 32.73 -50.37
C GLY A 105 10.01 32.25 -50.82
N ASN A 106 10.59 31.29 -50.12
CA ASN A 106 11.89 30.72 -50.49
C ASN A 106 11.73 29.67 -51.60
N ARG A 107 12.53 29.79 -52.66
CA ARG A 107 12.55 28.81 -53.76
C ARG A 107 13.36 27.58 -53.37
N ARG A 108 12.73 26.41 -53.38
CA ARG A 108 13.37 25.12 -53.11
C ARG A 108 12.97 24.09 -54.15
N HIS A 109 13.84 23.13 -54.43
CA HIS A 109 13.48 21.99 -55.29
C HIS A 109 12.42 21.13 -54.60
N SER A 110 11.43 20.67 -55.37
CA SER A 110 10.43 19.71 -54.90
C SER A 110 11.11 18.44 -54.40
N GLN A 111 10.72 17.95 -53.24
CA GLN A 111 11.29 16.73 -52.67
C GLN A 111 10.60 15.46 -53.22
N CYS A 112 9.40 15.57 -53.79
CA CYS A 112 8.53 14.42 -54.10
C CYS A 112 8.18 14.23 -55.59
N ALA A 113 8.53 15.17 -56.46
CA ALA A 113 8.19 15.12 -57.87
C ALA A 113 9.41 15.45 -58.74
N MET A 114 9.45 14.88 -59.94
CA MET A 114 10.39 15.24 -61.01
C MET A 114 9.65 15.49 -62.32
N TYR A 115 10.31 16.12 -63.27
CA TYR A 115 9.82 16.25 -64.63
C TYR A 115 10.00 14.95 -65.41
N ASP A 116 9.02 14.62 -66.25
CA ASP A 116 9.11 13.49 -67.16
C ASP A 116 10.23 13.71 -68.20
N LEU A 117 11.30 12.93 -68.05
CA LEU A 117 12.50 13.00 -68.88
C LEU A 117 12.21 12.75 -70.37
N SER A 118 11.12 12.05 -70.72
CA SER A 118 10.72 11.82 -72.11
C SER A 118 10.16 13.08 -72.78
N THR A 119 9.46 13.93 -72.01
CA THR A 119 8.89 15.20 -72.48
C THR A 119 9.92 16.33 -72.55
N ILE A 120 11.00 16.26 -71.75
CA ILE A 120 12.11 17.24 -71.82
C ILE A 120 12.78 17.22 -73.21
N VAL A 121 12.75 16.07 -73.89
CA VAL A 121 13.33 15.88 -75.24
C VAL A 121 12.38 16.35 -76.35
N PHE A 122 11.06 16.36 -76.10
CA PHE A 122 10.03 16.66 -77.09
C PHE A 122 9.05 17.72 -76.57
N ASN A 123 9.31 18.99 -76.89
CA ASN A 123 8.46 20.16 -76.64
C ASN A 123 8.19 20.50 -75.17
N GLY A 124 9.02 21.40 -74.61
CA GLY A 124 8.67 22.58 -73.79
C GLY A 124 7.71 22.51 -72.58
N SER A 125 6.65 21.70 -72.61
CA SER A 125 5.75 21.44 -71.51
C SER A 125 6.32 20.33 -70.64
N ARG A 126 6.84 20.71 -69.47
CA ARG A 126 7.39 19.77 -68.49
C ARG A 126 6.23 19.19 -67.66
N LEU A 127 5.90 17.92 -67.88
CA LEU A 127 4.91 17.22 -67.06
C LEU A 127 5.57 16.75 -65.75
N GLU A 128 4.90 16.95 -64.63
CA GLU A 128 5.36 16.48 -63.32
C GLU A 128 4.92 15.03 -63.09
N VAL A 129 5.85 14.18 -62.66
CA VAL A 129 5.65 12.76 -62.34
C VAL A 129 6.25 12.44 -60.97
N PRO A 130 5.70 11.45 -60.23
CA PRO A 130 6.27 11.01 -58.96
C PRO A 130 7.63 10.32 -59.16
N CYS A 131 8.49 10.35 -58.13
CA CYS A 131 9.79 9.68 -58.18
C CYS A 131 9.65 8.14 -58.09
N ASP A 132 10.41 7.39 -58.90
CA ASP A 132 10.52 5.93 -58.82
C ASP A 132 11.59 5.44 -57.81
N GLY A 133 12.43 6.35 -57.30
CA GLY A 133 13.47 6.06 -56.32
C GLY A 133 14.12 7.33 -55.78
N TRP A 134 14.90 7.21 -54.72
CA TRP A 134 15.35 8.36 -53.92
C TRP A 134 16.88 8.47 -53.82
N ASP A 135 17.39 9.69 -53.84
CA ASP A 135 18.74 10.09 -53.43
C ASP A 135 18.62 10.98 -52.17
N TYR A 136 19.39 10.65 -51.14
CA TYR A 136 19.29 11.29 -49.82
C TYR A 136 20.54 12.14 -49.54
N ASP A 137 20.35 13.29 -48.88
CA ASP A 137 21.47 14.12 -48.44
C ASP A 137 22.12 13.57 -47.15
N LEU A 138 22.80 12.44 -47.30
CA LEU A 138 23.47 11.74 -46.21
C LEU A 138 24.95 11.50 -46.57
N PRO A 139 25.87 11.57 -45.59
CA PRO A 139 27.25 11.14 -45.79
C PRO A 139 27.32 9.71 -46.35
N PRO A 140 28.31 9.40 -47.21
CA PRO A 140 28.55 8.04 -47.68
C PRO A 140 28.61 7.07 -46.48
N ASP A 141 27.94 5.92 -46.60
CA ASP A 141 27.82 4.86 -45.57
C ASP A 141 26.87 5.12 -44.38
N THR A 142 26.16 6.25 -44.36
CA THR A 142 25.11 6.49 -43.34
C THR A 142 23.71 6.18 -43.88
N SER A 143 22.92 5.45 -43.09
CA SER A 143 21.54 5.08 -43.44
C SER A 143 20.61 5.38 -42.26
N THR A 144 19.52 6.09 -42.50
CA THR A 144 18.46 6.35 -41.50
C THR A 144 17.30 5.37 -41.70
N LEU A 145 16.34 5.35 -40.77
CA LEU A 145 15.11 4.56 -40.95
C LEU A 145 14.38 4.98 -42.24
N VAL A 146 14.31 6.29 -42.44
CA VAL A 146 13.62 6.93 -43.56
C VAL A 146 14.27 6.52 -44.88
N SER A 147 15.61 6.53 -44.96
CA SER A 147 16.33 6.12 -46.17
C SER A 147 16.46 4.61 -46.37
N LYS A 148 16.34 3.80 -45.31
CA LYS A 148 16.38 2.33 -45.42
C LYS A 148 15.09 1.75 -46.04
N TRP A 149 13.93 2.34 -45.76
CA TRP A 149 12.62 1.85 -46.22
C TRP A 149 11.86 2.83 -47.11
N ASP A 150 12.53 3.87 -47.61
CA ASP A 150 11.98 4.90 -48.49
C ASP A 150 10.68 5.53 -47.93
N LEU A 151 10.70 5.93 -46.66
CA LEU A 151 9.53 6.45 -45.93
C LEU A 151 9.30 7.94 -46.18
N VAL A 152 9.30 8.35 -47.45
CA VAL A 152 9.13 9.73 -47.88
C VAL A 152 7.88 9.90 -48.73
N CYS A 153 7.40 11.14 -48.89
CA CYS A 153 6.26 11.50 -49.74
C CYS A 153 4.99 10.69 -49.42
N ASP A 154 4.51 9.85 -50.34
CA ASP A 154 3.32 9.00 -50.14
C ASP A 154 3.44 8.07 -48.92
N ARG A 155 4.67 7.73 -48.52
CA ARG A 155 4.97 6.88 -47.36
C ARG A 155 5.40 7.67 -46.12
N ALA A 156 5.40 8.99 -46.15
CA ALA A 156 5.71 9.83 -44.98
C ALA A 156 4.85 9.52 -43.73
N PRO A 157 3.54 9.18 -43.85
CA PRO A 157 2.73 8.82 -42.68
C PRO A 157 3.23 7.58 -41.91
N TYR A 158 4.02 6.70 -42.53
CA TYR A 158 4.61 5.56 -41.83
C TYR A 158 5.69 5.97 -40.82
N VAL A 159 6.31 7.13 -41.00
CA VAL A 159 7.21 7.71 -39.98
C VAL A 159 6.42 8.08 -38.73
N LEU A 160 5.21 8.63 -38.89
CA LEU A 160 4.31 8.93 -37.77
C LEU A 160 3.82 7.66 -37.05
N MET A 161 3.63 6.55 -37.79
CA MET A 161 3.34 5.25 -37.17
C MET A 161 4.46 4.81 -36.21
N THR A 162 5.70 5.27 -36.37
CA THR A 162 6.78 4.90 -35.45
C THR A 162 6.58 5.37 -34.01
N HIS A 163 5.90 6.49 -33.82
CA HIS A 163 5.52 6.99 -32.49
C HIS A 163 4.35 6.19 -31.89
N VAL A 164 3.48 5.63 -32.74
CA VAL A 164 2.35 4.78 -32.33
C VAL A 164 2.84 3.47 -31.68
N TYR A 165 4.02 2.97 -32.04
CA TYR A 165 4.55 1.70 -31.50
C TYR A 165 4.78 1.76 -29.98
N TYR A 166 5.30 2.88 -29.48
CA TYR A 166 5.51 3.07 -28.05
C TYR A 166 4.17 3.07 -27.30
N THR A 167 3.18 3.74 -27.88
CA THR A 167 1.82 3.77 -27.34
C THR A 167 1.16 2.39 -27.35
N VAL A 168 1.26 1.65 -28.45
CA VAL A 168 0.68 0.29 -28.58
C VAL A 168 1.32 -0.68 -27.58
N GLY A 169 2.65 -0.66 -27.48
CA GLY A 169 3.38 -1.50 -26.52
C GLY A 169 2.99 -1.21 -25.08
N GLY A 170 2.89 0.07 -24.71
CA GLY A 170 2.44 0.49 -23.38
C GLY A 170 0.98 0.16 -23.09
N VAL A 171 0.06 0.49 -23.99
CA VAL A 171 -1.39 0.37 -23.75
C VAL A 171 -1.85 -1.09 -23.69
N LEU A 172 -1.38 -1.93 -24.61
CA LEU A 172 -1.82 -3.33 -24.68
C LEU A 172 -0.93 -4.26 -23.83
N GLY A 173 0.38 -3.98 -23.80
CA GLY A 173 1.35 -4.87 -23.17
C GLY A 173 1.51 -4.64 -21.67
N ALA A 174 1.50 -3.38 -21.18
CA ALA A 174 1.81 -3.09 -19.79
C ALA A 174 0.88 -3.81 -18.80
N PRO A 175 -0.45 -3.82 -18.97
CA PRO A 175 -1.34 -4.52 -18.03
C PRO A 175 -1.04 -6.02 -17.96
N LEU A 176 -0.78 -6.67 -19.10
CA LEU A 176 -0.46 -8.10 -19.17
C LEU A 176 0.83 -8.43 -18.40
N VAL A 177 1.86 -7.61 -18.56
CA VAL A 177 3.14 -7.78 -17.87
C VAL A 177 3.00 -7.49 -16.38
N GLY A 178 2.17 -6.52 -15.98
CA GLY A 178 1.83 -6.29 -14.58
C GLY A 178 1.18 -7.52 -13.93
N GLN A 179 0.24 -8.18 -14.60
CA GLN A 179 -0.36 -9.43 -14.11
C GLN A 179 0.67 -10.55 -14.00
N LEU A 180 1.59 -10.65 -14.98
CA LEU A 180 2.67 -11.63 -14.94
C LEU A 180 3.59 -11.37 -13.73
N ALA A 181 3.93 -10.11 -13.45
CA ALA A 181 4.78 -9.73 -12.32
C ALA A 181 4.14 -9.99 -10.95
N ASP A 182 2.82 -9.84 -10.83
CA ASP A 182 2.11 -10.20 -9.60
C ASP A 182 2.02 -11.72 -9.39
N ARG A 183 1.97 -12.52 -10.48
CA ARG A 183 1.93 -13.99 -10.41
C ARG A 183 3.29 -14.66 -10.22
N VAL A 184 4.31 -14.20 -10.93
CA VAL A 184 5.63 -14.86 -11.03
C VAL A 184 6.66 -14.21 -10.12
N GLY A 185 6.49 -12.94 -9.79
CA GLY A 185 7.45 -12.13 -9.04
C GLY A 185 8.03 -11.01 -9.90
N ARG A 186 8.65 -10.02 -9.24
CA ARG A 186 9.14 -8.80 -9.90
C ARG A 186 10.49 -9.08 -10.57
N ARG A 187 11.38 -9.79 -9.88
CA ARG A 187 12.72 -10.14 -10.37
C ARG A 187 12.72 -11.00 -11.64
N PRO A 188 12.01 -12.14 -11.73
CA PRO A 188 12.05 -12.99 -12.92
C PRO A 188 11.44 -12.28 -14.14
N VAL A 189 10.42 -11.44 -13.95
CA VAL A 189 9.81 -10.67 -15.05
C VAL A 189 10.76 -9.59 -15.57
N VAL A 190 11.51 -8.90 -14.69
CA VAL A 190 12.55 -7.96 -15.13
C VAL A 190 13.63 -8.67 -15.95
N PHE A 191 14.13 -9.84 -15.51
CA PHE A 191 15.10 -10.61 -16.28
C PHE A 191 14.56 -11.08 -17.63
N GLY A 192 13.33 -11.59 -17.66
CA GLY A 192 12.67 -12.00 -18.90
C GLY A 192 12.49 -10.83 -19.87
N ALA A 193 12.12 -9.65 -19.35
CA ALA A 193 11.98 -8.43 -20.15
C ALA A 193 13.33 -7.94 -20.69
N LEU A 194 14.42 -8.02 -19.92
CA LEU A 194 15.77 -7.68 -20.39
C LEU A 194 16.21 -8.59 -21.53
N LEU A 195 16.04 -9.91 -21.38
CA LEU A 195 16.39 -10.89 -22.41
C LEU A 195 15.55 -10.68 -23.68
N LEU A 196 14.23 -10.54 -23.54
CA LEU A 196 13.33 -10.30 -24.67
C LEU A 196 13.66 -8.98 -25.37
N SER A 197 14.03 -7.94 -24.62
CA SER A 197 14.45 -6.66 -25.21
C SER A 197 15.73 -6.79 -26.01
N MET A 198 16.76 -7.51 -25.51
CA MET A 198 18.00 -7.75 -26.25
C MET A 198 17.74 -8.50 -27.57
N VAL A 199 16.93 -9.56 -27.53
CA VAL A 199 16.52 -10.30 -28.75
C VAL A 199 15.76 -9.39 -29.71
N SER A 200 14.86 -8.55 -29.19
CA SER A 200 14.08 -7.62 -30.00
C SER A 200 14.97 -6.55 -30.66
N VAL A 201 16.00 -6.04 -29.97
CA VAL A 201 16.99 -5.11 -30.56
C VAL A 201 17.77 -5.77 -31.70
N PHE A 202 18.15 -7.04 -31.53
CA PHE A 202 18.80 -7.81 -32.59
C PHE A 202 17.88 -7.98 -33.80
N THR A 203 16.64 -8.43 -33.58
CA THR A 203 15.62 -8.57 -34.63
C THR A 203 15.34 -7.26 -35.35
N ALA A 204 15.21 -6.14 -34.61
CA ALA A 204 15.01 -4.82 -35.21
C ALA A 204 16.22 -4.36 -36.07
N THR A 205 17.43 -4.79 -35.71
CA THR A 205 18.64 -4.46 -36.48
C THR A 205 18.77 -5.32 -37.73
N ALA A 206 18.44 -6.60 -37.64
CA ALA A 206 18.45 -7.56 -38.74
C ALA A 206 17.19 -7.52 -39.62
N ALA A 207 16.18 -6.71 -39.27
CA ALA A 207 14.92 -6.67 -40.01
C ALA A 207 15.11 -6.10 -41.42
N ASP A 208 14.73 -6.90 -42.43
CA ASP A 208 14.64 -6.47 -43.83
C ASP A 208 13.24 -5.92 -44.18
N SER A 209 12.21 -6.32 -43.42
CA SER A 209 10.85 -5.82 -43.60
C SER A 209 10.46 -4.80 -42.54
N PHE A 210 9.76 -3.75 -42.97
CA PHE A 210 9.25 -2.71 -42.06
C PHE A 210 8.32 -3.29 -40.98
N PRO A 211 7.36 -4.20 -41.27
CA PRO A 211 6.51 -4.79 -40.22
C PRO A 211 7.27 -5.57 -39.14
N ALA A 212 8.31 -6.33 -39.51
CA ALA A 212 9.13 -7.03 -38.52
C ALA A 212 9.89 -6.06 -37.62
N PHE A 213 10.37 -4.95 -38.19
CA PHE A 213 10.98 -3.86 -37.43
C PHE A 213 9.99 -3.23 -36.44
N VAL A 214 8.75 -2.99 -36.86
CA VAL A 214 7.66 -2.46 -36.03
C VAL A 214 7.40 -3.36 -34.82
N VAL A 215 7.18 -4.65 -35.06
CA VAL A 215 6.87 -5.63 -33.99
C VAL A 215 8.01 -5.66 -32.97
N ALA A 216 9.27 -5.69 -33.43
CA ALA A 216 10.42 -5.65 -32.55
C ALA A 216 10.48 -4.35 -31.73
N HIS A 217 10.15 -3.19 -32.31
CA HIS A 217 10.12 -1.91 -31.60
C HIS A 217 9.02 -1.84 -30.53
N VAL A 218 7.83 -2.37 -30.81
CA VAL A 218 6.74 -2.48 -29.83
C VAL A 218 7.19 -3.32 -28.62
N LEU A 219 7.91 -4.43 -28.86
CA LEU A 219 8.45 -5.27 -27.80
C LEU A 219 9.55 -4.56 -27.00
N ILE A 220 10.45 -3.82 -27.66
CA ILE A 220 11.49 -3.02 -26.96
C ILE A 220 10.82 -1.97 -26.06
N ALA A 221 9.82 -1.25 -26.56
CA ALA A 221 9.09 -0.24 -25.79
C ALA A 221 8.39 -0.84 -24.56
N LEU A 222 7.71 -1.98 -24.73
CA LEU A 222 7.08 -2.71 -23.63
C LEU A 222 8.09 -3.15 -22.58
N CYS A 223 9.19 -3.79 -23.00
CA CYS A 223 10.20 -4.32 -22.09
C CYS A 223 10.95 -3.21 -21.35
N THR A 224 11.31 -2.12 -22.04
CA THR A 224 12.03 -1.01 -21.41
C THR A 224 11.19 -0.30 -20.35
N SER A 225 9.91 -0.05 -20.64
CA SER A 225 8.94 0.47 -19.68
C SER A 225 8.75 -0.47 -18.49
N THR A 226 8.58 -1.77 -18.75
CA THR A 226 8.43 -2.81 -17.72
C THR A 226 9.61 -2.81 -16.74
N VAL A 227 10.84 -2.85 -17.27
CA VAL A 227 12.06 -2.89 -16.45
C VAL A 227 12.16 -1.63 -15.58
N TYR A 228 11.83 -0.46 -16.12
CA TYR A 228 11.83 0.78 -15.35
C TYR A 228 10.82 0.75 -14.19
N PHE A 229 9.54 0.47 -14.46
CA PHE A 229 8.50 0.50 -13.42
C PHE A 229 8.64 -0.64 -12.41
N LEU A 230 8.96 -1.86 -12.83
CA LEU A 230 9.15 -2.98 -11.90
C LEU A 230 10.38 -2.80 -11.00
N THR A 231 11.48 -2.21 -11.51
CA THR A 231 12.64 -1.90 -10.67
C THR A 231 12.28 -0.86 -9.61
N SER A 232 11.49 0.15 -9.96
CA SER A 232 10.98 1.15 -9.01
C SER A 232 10.01 0.58 -7.99
N ILE A 233 9.12 -0.34 -8.38
CA ILE A 233 8.24 -1.08 -7.45
C ILE A 233 9.10 -1.93 -6.50
N LEU A 234 10.11 -2.63 -7.01
CA LEU A 234 11.01 -3.44 -6.19
C LEU A 234 11.78 -2.58 -5.18
N LEU A 235 12.24 -1.40 -5.58
CA LEU A 235 12.85 -0.42 -4.68
C LEU A 235 11.88 0.04 -3.58
N PHE A 236 10.63 0.33 -3.95
CA PHE A 236 9.59 0.73 -3.00
C PHE A 236 9.30 -0.39 -1.98
N GLU A 237 9.09 -1.61 -2.46
CA GLU A 237 8.71 -2.76 -1.63
C GLU A 237 9.85 -3.30 -0.76
N SER A 238 11.09 -2.99 -1.12
CA SER A 238 12.30 -3.32 -0.33
C SER A 238 12.69 -2.20 0.65
N SER A 239 11.96 -1.08 0.65
CA SER A 239 12.23 0.08 1.49
C SER A 239 11.21 0.17 2.64
N SER A 240 11.68 0.68 3.77
CA SER A 240 10.85 0.95 4.95
C SER A 240 9.96 2.19 4.76
N SER A 241 9.05 2.41 5.70
CA SER A 241 8.21 3.63 5.82
C SER A 241 9.03 4.91 5.85
N ALA A 242 10.10 4.92 6.65
CA ALA A 242 10.91 6.11 6.86
C ALA A 242 11.67 6.54 5.59
N TYR A 243 12.18 5.58 4.80
CA TYR A 243 13.09 5.89 3.68
C TYR A 243 12.49 5.69 2.28
N ARG A 244 11.31 5.08 2.14
CA ARG A 244 10.69 4.85 0.80
C ARG A 244 10.54 6.14 -0.02
N THR A 245 10.15 7.24 0.63
CA THR A 245 9.98 8.53 -0.05
C THR A 245 11.32 9.06 -0.56
N LEU A 246 12.38 8.90 0.23
CA LEU A 246 13.73 9.32 -0.14
C LEU A 246 14.25 8.53 -1.32
N TYR A 247 14.17 7.19 -1.27
CA TYR A 247 14.71 6.34 -2.33
C TYR A 247 13.97 6.51 -3.66
N ILE A 248 12.65 6.65 -3.63
CA ILE A 248 11.88 6.92 -4.85
C ILE A 248 12.23 8.31 -5.39
N ALA A 249 12.24 9.36 -4.56
CA ALA A 249 12.65 10.69 -5.01
C ALA A 249 14.07 10.68 -5.61
N ALA A 250 15.01 9.98 -4.95
CA ALA A 250 16.38 9.83 -5.41
C ALA A 250 16.46 9.08 -6.75
N ALA A 251 15.68 8.02 -6.96
CA ALA A 251 15.63 7.29 -8.23
C ALA A 251 15.14 8.19 -9.37
N GLU A 252 14.18 9.07 -9.09
CA GLU A 252 13.60 9.97 -10.10
C GLU A 252 14.52 11.18 -10.42
N THR A 253 15.51 11.51 -9.58
CA THR A 253 16.47 12.59 -9.90
C THR A 253 17.29 12.30 -11.17
N GLY A 254 17.44 11.02 -11.55
CA GLY A 254 18.07 10.62 -12.80
C GLY A 254 17.29 11.03 -14.05
N ALA A 255 15.96 11.13 -13.99
CA ALA A 255 15.12 11.42 -15.14
C ALA A 255 15.45 12.76 -15.84
N PRO A 256 15.54 13.92 -15.13
CA PRO A 256 15.89 15.19 -15.78
C PRO A 256 17.33 15.22 -16.31
N LEU A 257 18.26 14.52 -15.67
CA LEU A 257 19.63 14.37 -16.17
C LEU A 257 19.65 13.61 -17.50
N MET A 258 18.86 12.53 -17.60
CA MET A 258 18.72 11.76 -18.83
C MET A 258 17.99 12.56 -19.91
N GLN A 259 16.94 13.31 -19.56
CA GLN A 259 16.25 14.19 -20.50
C GLN A 259 17.20 15.24 -21.07
N ALA A 260 17.99 15.92 -20.23
CA ALA A 260 19.00 16.86 -20.69
C ALA A 260 20.09 16.19 -21.55
N ALA A 261 20.52 14.98 -21.20
CA ALA A 261 21.46 14.22 -22.02
C ALA A 261 20.87 13.93 -23.41
N SER A 262 19.60 13.51 -23.50
CA SER A 262 18.92 13.25 -24.77
C SER A 262 18.87 14.49 -25.68
N MET A 263 18.86 15.69 -25.10
CA MET A 263 18.82 16.96 -25.82
C MET A 263 20.22 17.49 -26.14
N SER A 264 21.29 16.77 -25.80
CA SER A 264 22.66 17.24 -26.06
C SER A 264 23.03 17.14 -27.54
N PRO A 265 23.75 18.14 -28.10
CA PRO A 265 24.25 18.09 -29.48
C PRO A 265 25.21 16.93 -29.76
N TRP A 266 25.78 16.32 -28.72
CA TRP A 266 26.67 15.17 -28.85
C TRP A 266 25.88 13.89 -29.20
N LEU A 267 24.80 13.60 -28.46
CA LEU A 267 23.92 12.47 -28.77
C LEU A 267 23.26 12.63 -30.15
N GLN A 268 22.91 13.85 -30.55
CA GLN A 268 22.39 14.19 -31.89
C GLN A 268 23.30 13.82 -33.06
N ARG A 269 24.61 13.76 -32.85
CA ARG A 269 25.58 13.41 -33.90
C ARG A 269 25.97 11.93 -33.89
N MET A 270 25.45 11.17 -32.94
CA MET A 270 25.85 9.78 -32.73
C MET A 270 25.12 8.88 -33.74
N ASP A 271 25.86 8.06 -34.48
CA ASP A 271 25.29 7.12 -35.45
C ASP A 271 24.40 6.08 -34.73
N LEU A 272 23.27 5.75 -35.37
CA LEU A 272 22.24 4.83 -34.94
C LEU A 272 22.81 3.47 -34.48
N ARG A 273 23.87 3.00 -35.13
CA ARG A 273 24.57 1.75 -34.75
C ARG A 273 25.13 1.84 -33.33
N PHE A 274 25.77 2.95 -32.98
CA PHE A 274 26.32 3.17 -31.66
C PHE A 274 25.23 3.33 -30.60
N THR A 275 24.12 4.00 -30.92
CA THR A 275 22.97 4.10 -30.00
C THR A 275 22.42 2.72 -29.65
N ARG A 276 22.29 1.82 -30.63
CA ARG A 276 21.80 0.45 -30.39
C ARG A 276 22.80 -0.39 -29.60
N ILE A 277 24.10 -0.27 -29.89
CA ILE A 277 25.14 -0.91 -29.08
C ILE A 277 25.07 -0.40 -27.64
N ALA A 278 24.96 0.90 -27.44
CA ALA A 278 24.83 1.51 -26.11
C ALA A 278 23.59 1.01 -25.36
N LEU A 279 22.46 0.87 -26.06
CA LEU A 279 21.23 0.27 -25.51
C LEU A 279 21.47 -1.16 -25.03
N VAL A 280 22.05 -2.04 -25.86
CA VAL A 280 22.34 -3.43 -25.48
C VAL A 280 23.36 -3.50 -24.34
N VAL A 281 24.40 -2.68 -24.37
CA VAL A 281 25.40 -2.58 -23.29
C VAL A 281 24.73 -2.18 -21.99
N SER A 282 23.83 -1.18 -22.01
CA SER A 282 23.09 -0.78 -20.80
C SER A 282 22.24 -1.92 -20.23
N MET A 283 21.63 -2.75 -21.10
CA MET A 283 20.85 -3.92 -20.69
C MET A 283 21.74 -5.04 -20.12
N ILE A 284 22.94 -5.26 -20.67
CA ILE A 284 23.90 -6.25 -20.15
C ILE A 284 24.38 -5.82 -18.77
N VAL A 285 24.79 -4.56 -18.62
CA VAL A 285 25.24 -4.00 -17.33
C VAL A 285 24.11 -4.09 -16.30
N LEU A 286 22.88 -3.73 -16.67
CA LEU A 286 21.72 -3.85 -15.79
C LEU A 286 21.44 -5.31 -15.44
N SER A 287 21.50 -6.24 -16.40
CA SER A 287 21.31 -7.67 -16.15
C SER A 287 22.33 -8.20 -15.13
N LEU A 288 23.61 -7.82 -15.27
CA LEU A 288 24.67 -8.19 -14.34
C LEU A 288 24.42 -7.57 -12.94
N ALA A 289 24.04 -6.30 -12.87
CA ALA A 289 23.71 -5.64 -11.61
C ALA A 289 22.51 -6.31 -10.90
N PHE A 290 21.50 -6.72 -11.67
CA PHE A 290 20.28 -7.34 -11.14
C PHE A 290 20.50 -8.76 -10.59
N HIS A 291 21.62 -9.43 -10.89
CA HIS A 291 21.98 -10.71 -10.26
C HIS A 291 22.18 -10.57 -8.75
N ALA A 292 22.66 -9.41 -8.32
CA ALA A 292 22.87 -9.10 -6.91
C ALA A 292 21.57 -8.67 -6.20
N VAL A 293 20.47 -8.44 -6.92
CA VAL A 293 19.19 -8.00 -6.39
C VAL A 293 18.32 -9.21 -6.04
N ALA A 294 17.66 -9.17 -4.88
CA ALA A 294 16.74 -10.21 -4.44
C ALA A 294 15.29 -9.91 -4.86
N GLU A 295 14.40 -10.89 -4.71
CA GLU A 295 12.96 -10.67 -4.94
C GLU A 295 12.35 -9.82 -3.82
N SER A 296 11.21 -9.19 -4.10
CA SER A 296 10.48 -8.34 -3.16
C SER A 296 10.08 -9.10 -1.88
N PRO A 297 10.51 -8.63 -0.68
CA PRO A 297 10.09 -9.22 0.58
C PRO A 297 8.57 -9.14 0.79
N ARG A 298 7.94 -8.02 0.39
CA ARG A 298 6.49 -7.84 0.51
C ARG A 298 5.71 -8.77 -0.42
N TRP A 299 6.22 -9.03 -1.62
CA TRP A 299 5.61 -9.99 -2.54
C TRP A 299 5.68 -11.42 -2.00
N LEU A 300 6.86 -11.84 -1.55
CA LEU A 300 7.07 -13.18 -1.00
C LEU A 300 6.16 -13.42 0.20
N LEU A 301 6.01 -12.40 1.04
CA LEU A 301 5.04 -12.40 2.12
C LEU A 301 3.61 -12.47 1.60
N ALA A 302 3.24 -11.69 0.58
CA ALA A 302 1.91 -11.68 -0.03
C ALA A 302 1.49 -13.06 -0.54
N VAL A 303 2.39 -13.74 -1.26
CA VAL A 303 2.18 -15.08 -1.85
C VAL A 303 2.28 -16.21 -0.81
N GLY A 304 2.91 -15.96 0.34
CA GLY A 304 3.09 -16.97 1.40
C GLY A 304 4.32 -17.86 1.20
N GLN A 305 5.34 -17.39 0.49
CA GLN A 305 6.63 -18.09 0.35
C GLN A 305 7.58 -17.72 1.49
N TYR A 306 7.39 -18.32 2.66
CA TYR A 306 8.11 -17.95 3.89
C TYR A 306 9.60 -18.35 3.88
N ASP A 307 9.96 -19.49 3.27
CA ASP A 307 11.37 -19.93 3.15
C ASP A 307 12.20 -18.94 2.33
N ALA A 308 11.69 -18.57 1.15
CA ALA A 308 12.32 -17.60 0.27
C ALA A 308 12.37 -16.21 0.92
N LEU A 309 11.30 -15.80 1.61
CA LEU A 309 11.25 -14.55 2.37
C LEU A 309 12.36 -14.50 3.43
N THR A 310 12.54 -15.57 4.19
CA THR A 310 13.56 -15.63 5.25
C THR A 310 14.97 -15.57 4.69
N ALA A 311 15.22 -16.25 3.56
CA ALA A 311 16.50 -16.19 2.88
C ALA A 311 16.83 -14.76 2.40
N VAL A 312 15.84 -14.05 1.84
CA VAL A 312 16.02 -12.66 1.39
C VAL A 312 16.27 -11.72 2.56
N LEU A 313 15.44 -11.78 3.61
CA LEU A 313 15.59 -10.90 4.76
C LEU A 313 16.89 -11.14 5.52
N THR A 314 17.30 -12.40 5.68
CA THR A 314 18.60 -12.75 6.28
C THR A 314 19.74 -12.14 5.49
N ARG A 315 19.67 -12.17 4.15
CA ARG A 315 20.67 -11.54 3.30
C ARG A 315 20.69 -10.01 3.45
N ILE A 316 19.52 -9.37 3.52
CA ILE A 316 19.45 -7.92 3.75
C ILE A 316 20.04 -7.58 5.13
N ALA A 317 19.77 -8.40 6.16
CA ALA A 317 20.29 -8.20 7.51
C ALA A 317 21.82 -8.29 7.55
N GLN A 318 22.38 -9.30 6.88
CA GLN A 318 23.83 -9.49 6.76
C GLN A 318 24.50 -8.35 6.01
N GLU A 319 23.89 -7.86 4.93
CA GLU A 319 24.47 -6.78 4.11
C GLU A 319 24.31 -5.39 4.74
N ASN A 320 23.41 -5.23 5.72
CA ASN A 320 23.17 -3.99 6.46
C ASN A 320 23.69 -4.05 7.90
N ASP A 321 24.48 -5.07 8.26
CA ASP A 321 25.08 -5.26 9.59
C ASP A 321 24.07 -5.30 10.75
N VAL A 322 22.92 -5.98 10.57
CA VAL A 322 21.87 -6.15 11.59
C VAL A 322 21.84 -7.58 12.16
N GLU A 323 21.59 -7.73 13.46
CA GLU A 323 21.46 -9.03 14.14
C GLU A 323 20.31 -9.90 13.56
N ILE A 324 20.65 -11.15 13.22
CA ILE A 324 19.78 -12.07 12.46
C ILE A 324 18.69 -12.73 13.34
N GLY A 325 18.88 -12.78 14.66
CA GLY A 325 18.04 -13.55 15.59
C GLY A 325 16.57 -13.12 15.66
N ASP A 326 16.26 -11.88 15.28
CA ASP A 326 14.90 -11.35 15.29
C ASP A 326 14.15 -11.60 13.96
N VAL A 327 14.89 -11.77 12.86
CA VAL A 327 14.31 -12.01 11.52
C VAL A 327 13.59 -13.35 11.45
N TRP A 328 14.21 -14.43 11.92
CA TRP A 328 13.61 -15.77 11.91
C TRP A 328 12.34 -15.85 12.76
N ARG A 329 12.32 -15.14 13.90
CA ARG A 329 11.15 -15.07 14.80
C ARG A 329 9.97 -14.39 14.13
N LEU A 330 10.21 -13.29 13.42
CA LEU A 330 9.17 -12.52 12.75
C LEU A 330 8.59 -13.22 11.53
N VAL A 331 9.42 -13.86 10.70
CA VAL A 331 8.92 -14.57 9.52
C VAL A 331 8.09 -15.79 9.90
N HIS A 332 8.57 -16.59 10.85
CA HIS A 332 7.86 -17.76 11.32
C HIS A 332 6.55 -17.40 12.06
N TYR A 333 6.50 -16.22 12.70
CA TYR A 333 5.24 -15.68 13.22
C TYR A 333 4.28 -15.24 12.10
N ALA A 334 4.79 -14.56 11.06
CA ALA A 334 4.00 -14.15 9.91
C ALA A 334 3.41 -15.35 9.16
N GLU A 335 4.12 -16.49 9.14
CA GLU A 335 3.63 -17.78 8.66
C GLU A 335 2.40 -18.27 9.45
N VAL A 336 2.43 -18.12 10.77
CA VAL A 336 1.37 -18.61 11.66
C VAL A 336 0.17 -17.65 11.74
N VAL A 337 0.40 -16.34 11.70
CA VAL A 337 -0.64 -15.33 12.03
C VAL A 337 -1.32 -14.74 10.81
N LYS A 338 -0.63 -14.63 9.68
CA LYS A 338 -1.25 -14.11 8.45
C LYS A 338 -2.46 -14.93 7.99
N PRO A 339 -2.46 -16.29 8.06
CA PRO A 339 -3.65 -17.09 7.78
C PRO A 339 -4.79 -16.88 8.79
N LEU A 340 -4.46 -16.53 10.03
CA LEU A 340 -5.42 -16.32 11.12
C LEU A 340 -6.09 -14.93 11.10
N GLN A 341 -5.47 -13.96 10.44
CA GLN A 341 -5.98 -12.59 10.27
C GLN A 341 -6.58 -12.35 8.86
N ALA A 342 -6.64 -13.38 8.02
CA ALA A 342 -6.98 -13.23 6.61
C ALA A 342 -8.45 -12.83 6.41
N GLY A 343 -8.66 -11.54 6.10
CA GLY A 343 -9.81 -11.13 5.28
C GLY A 343 -9.71 -11.74 3.88
N MET A 344 -10.70 -11.49 3.01
CA MET A 344 -10.65 -12.02 1.64
C MET A 344 -9.37 -11.54 0.90
N PRO A 345 -8.56 -12.46 0.34
CA PRO A 345 -7.36 -12.12 -0.39
C PRO A 345 -7.72 -11.44 -1.71
N PHE A 346 -6.82 -10.61 -2.23
CA PHE A 346 -7.04 -9.92 -3.50
C PHE A 346 -6.94 -10.88 -4.69
N GLN A 347 -7.93 -10.81 -5.57
CA GLN A 347 -7.90 -11.38 -6.91
C GLN A 347 -7.54 -10.29 -7.92
N LEU A 348 -6.99 -10.69 -9.07
CA LEU A 348 -6.65 -9.75 -10.15
C LEU A 348 -7.85 -8.94 -10.65
N SER A 349 -9.05 -9.52 -10.62
CA SER A 349 -10.30 -8.85 -10.98
C SER A 349 -10.69 -7.74 -10.02
N ASP A 350 -10.21 -7.76 -8.78
CA ASP A 350 -10.60 -6.79 -7.75
C ASP A 350 -10.12 -5.37 -8.06
N VAL A 351 -9.07 -5.22 -8.87
CA VAL A 351 -8.60 -3.92 -9.37
C VAL A 351 -9.73 -3.17 -10.09
N LEU A 352 -10.61 -3.90 -10.78
CA LEU A 352 -11.74 -3.33 -11.54
C LEU A 352 -13.09 -3.53 -10.84
N LEU A 353 -13.25 -4.60 -10.07
CA LEU A 353 -14.53 -4.94 -9.44
C LEU A 353 -14.72 -4.26 -8.07
N LEU A 354 -13.66 -4.08 -7.29
CA LEU A 354 -13.76 -3.42 -5.99
C LEU A 354 -13.91 -1.90 -6.23
N PRO A 355 -15.01 -1.26 -5.79
CA PRO A 355 -15.34 0.11 -6.18
C PRO A 355 -14.27 1.12 -5.76
N GLU A 356 -13.66 0.91 -4.58
CA GLU A 356 -12.56 1.74 -4.07
C GLU A 356 -11.28 1.61 -4.91
N LEU A 357 -10.87 0.39 -5.27
CA LEU A 357 -9.70 0.20 -6.14
C LEU A 357 -9.95 0.71 -7.54
N ARG A 358 -11.14 0.48 -8.09
CA ARG A 358 -11.55 1.01 -9.39
C ARG A 358 -11.46 2.53 -9.40
N ALA A 359 -11.99 3.21 -8.37
CA ALA A 359 -11.93 4.66 -8.26
C ALA A 359 -10.48 5.18 -8.20
N ARG A 360 -9.62 4.53 -7.41
CA ARG A 360 -8.17 4.84 -7.33
C ARG A 360 -7.46 4.65 -8.68
N THR A 361 -7.71 3.54 -9.37
CA THR A 361 -7.14 3.23 -10.69
C THR A 361 -7.58 4.23 -11.75
N VAL A 362 -8.87 4.58 -11.80
CA VAL A 362 -9.39 5.59 -12.73
C VAL A 362 -8.76 6.96 -12.44
N ALA A 363 -8.73 7.38 -11.18
CA ALA A 363 -8.18 8.67 -10.79
C ALA A 363 -6.69 8.82 -11.17
N LEU A 364 -5.87 7.81 -10.85
CA LEU A 364 -4.45 7.80 -11.20
C LEU A 364 -4.23 7.69 -12.72
N SER A 365 -5.08 6.97 -13.45
CA SER A 365 -4.99 6.86 -14.90
C SER A 365 -5.23 8.21 -15.59
N VAL A 366 -6.25 8.95 -15.17
CA VAL A 366 -6.53 10.32 -15.68
C VAL A 366 -5.36 11.26 -15.38
N LEU A 367 -4.83 11.19 -14.16
CA LEU A 367 -3.70 12.01 -13.74
C LEU A 367 -2.44 11.73 -14.57
N TRP A 368 -2.07 10.46 -14.72
CA TRP A 368 -0.87 10.08 -15.48
C TRP A 368 -1.02 10.37 -16.97
N PHE A 369 -2.21 10.17 -17.54
CA PHE A 369 -2.51 10.57 -18.91
C PHE A 369 -2.18 12.05 -19.14
N TRP A 370 -2.74 12.95 -18.32
CA TRP A 370 -2.56 14.39 -18.50
C TRP A 370 -1.16 14.87 -18.15
N CYS A 371 -0.52 14.32 -17.12
CA CYS A 371 0.86 14.67 -16.79
C CYS A 371 1.84 14.21 -17.88
N PHE A 372 1.69 13.01 -18.44
CA PHE A 372 2.52 12.57 -19.56
C PHE A 372 2.21 13.39 -20.81
N PHE A 373 0.94 13.62 -21.12
CA PHE A 373 0.55 14.48 -22.24
C PHE A 373 1.22 15.85 -22.13
N ALA A 374 1.17 16.47 -20.95
CA ALA A 374 1.80 17.76 -20.71
C ALA A 374 3.33 17.70 -20.85
N GLN A 375 3.97 16.70 -20.24
CA GLN A 375 5.43 16.52 -20.32
C GLN A 375 5.93 16.41 -21.76
N TYR A 376 5.24 15.64 -22.61
CA TYR A 376 5.69 15.39 -23.99
C TYR A 376 5.21 16.44 -25.00
N SER A 377 4.21 17.26 -24.66
CA SER A 377 3.74 18.37 -25.52
C SER A 377 4.64 19.61 -25.45
N ILE A 378 5.50 19.71 -24.43
CA ILE A 378 6.41 20.86 -24.23
C ILE A 378 7.38 21.08 -25.40
N ALA A 379 7.69 20.02 -26.16
CA ALA A 379 8.52 20.11 -27.36
C ALA A 379 7.93 21.09 -28.41
N LEU A 380 6.62 21.32 -28.43
CA LEU A 380 5.97 22.28 -29.33
C LEU A 380 6.40 23.73 -29.11
N VAL A 381 6.63 24.10 -27.85
CA VAL A 381 7.05 25.46 -27.48
C VAL A 381 8.57 25.60 -27.58
N ARG A 382 9.29 24.48 -27.67
CA ARG A 382 10.75 24.40 -27.60
C ARG A 382 11.38 23.61 -28.74
N PRO A 383 11.14 23.99 -30.00
CA PRO A 383 11.67 23.26 -31.14
C PRO A 383 13.22 23.23 -31.17
N ASN A 384 13.88 24.25 -30.61
CA ASN A 384 15.34 24.41 -30.65
C ASN A 384 16.07 23.98 -29.38
N ALA A 385 15.36 23.44 -28.36
CA ALA A 385 15.97 23.13 -27.07
C ALA A 385 17.09 22.09 -27.11
N ALA A 386 17.22 21.36 -28.22
CA ALA A 386 18.26 20.39 -28.47
C ALA A 386 19.62 21.01 -28.88
N THR A 387 19.66 22.29 -29.28
CA THR A 387 20.87 22.88 -29.89
C THR A 387 21.51 23.98 -29.05
N SER A 388 20.78 24.59 -28.10
CA SER A 388 21.29 25.72 -27.33
C SER A 388 21.57 25.39 -25.85
N PRO A 389 22.80 25.61 -25.34
CA PRO A 389 23.10 25.49 -23.91
C PRO A 389 22.24 26.40 -23.02
N SER A 390 21.79 27.53 -23.58
CA SER A 390 20.88 28.49 -22.93
C SER A 390 19.51 27.91 -22.57
N GLN A 391 19.10 26.79 -23.20
CA GLN A 391 17.83 26.12 -22.90
C GLN A 391 18.01 24.91 -21.98
N ILE A 392 19.12 24.17 -22.12
CA ILE A 392 19.40 22.97 -21.31
C ILE A 392 19.76 23.32 -19.86
N VAL A 393 20.58 24.36 -19.66
CA VAL A 393 21.08 24.72 -18.31
C VAL A 393 19.96 25.19 -17.38
N PRO A 394 19.06 26.11 -17.76
CA PRO A 394 17.94 26.53 -16.90
C PRO A 394 17.00 25.38 -16.56
N MET A 395 16.72 24.49 -17.52
CA MET A 395 15.92 23.29 -17.31
C MET A 395 16.53 22.41 -16.20
N LEU A 396 17.83 22.12 -16.28
CA LEU A 396 18.52 21.32 -15.26
C LEU A 396 18.57 21.99 -13.88
N LEU A 397 18.85 23.30 -13.84
CA LEU A 397 18.87 24.09 -12.62
C LEU A 397 17.51 24.15 -11.93
N LEU A 398 16.42 23.96 -12.66
CA LEU A 398 15.08 23.93 -12.08
C LEU A 398 14.66 22.50 -11.70
N LEU A 399 14.88 21.52 -12.58
CA LEU A 399 14.35 20.16 -12.39
C LEU A 399 15.10 19.35 -11.33
N VAL A 400 16.43 19.42 -11.26
CA VAL A 400 17.20 18.65 -10.27
C VAL A 400 16.83 19.09 -8.84
N PRO A 401 16.75 20.40 -8.53
CA PRO A 401 16.24 20.85 -7.24
C PRO A 401 14.79 20.49 -6.97
N VAL A 402 13.92 20.33 -7.96
CA VAL A 402 12.53 19.91 -7.73
C VAL A 402 12.45 18.50 -7.13
N TYR A 403 13.27 17.56 -7.58
CA TYR A 403 13.31 16.23 -6.97
C TYR A 403 14.04 16.23 -5.61
N ALA A 404 15.11 17.02 -5.47
CA ALA A 404 15.84 17.15 -4.22
C ALA A 404 15.04 17.88 -3.12
N ALA A 405 14.33 18.95 -3.48
CA ALA A 405 13.45 19.74 -2.61
C ALA A 405 12.02 19.17 -2.53
N GLY A 406 11.64 18.28 -3.46
CA GLY A 406 10.41 17.50 -3.41
C GLY A 406 10.38 16.56 -2.20
N TYR A 407 11.53 16.01 -1.81
CA TYR A 407 11.65 15.18 -0.60
C TYR A 407 11.14 15.88 0.68
N PRO A 408 11.65 17.05 1.11
CA PRO A 408 11.17 17.73 2.30
C PRO A 408 9.70 18.21 2.18
N LEU A 409 9.24 18.55 0.97
CA LEU A 409 7.85 18.95 0.73
C LEU A 409 6.90 17.77 0.96
N VAL A 410 7.21 16.63 0.32
CA VAL A 410 6.38 15.43 0.32
C VAL A 410 6.44 14.70 1.67
N THR A 411 7.57 14.75 2.38
CA THR A 411 7.66 14.20 3.75
C THR A 411 6.94 15.04 4.79
N ARG A 412 6.93 16.38 4.66
CA ARG A 412 6.27 17.25 5.64
C ARG A 412 4.76 17.36 5.45
N TRP A 413 4.28 17.37 4.21
CA TRP A 413 2.87 17.65 3.91
C TRP A 413 2.10 16.36 3.58
N PRO A 414 0.78 16.30 3.82
CA PRO A 414 -0.06 15.18 3.38
C PRO A 414 0.00 15.00 1.86
N ARG A 415 0.02 13.75 1.38
CA ARG A 415 0.23 13.40 -0.04
C ARG A 415 -0.83 14.01 -0.93
N ARG A 416 -2.09 13.94 -0.50
CA ARG A 416 -3.22 14.47 -1.28
C ARG A 416 -3.15 15.98 -1.40
N THR A 417 -2.78 16.66 -0.31
CA THR A 417 -2.60 18.12 -0.29
C THR A 417 -1.43 18.56 -1.17
N SER A 418 -0.29 17.85 -1.11
CA SER A 418 0.85 18.11 -1.99
C SER A 418 0.47 18.00 -3.47
N LEU A 419 -0.34 17.00 -3.83
CA LEU A 419 -0.79 16.80 -5.20
C LEU A 419 -1.73 17.92 -5.68
N HIS A 420 -2.72 18.32 -4.87
CA HIS A 420 -3.59 19.46 -5.17
C HIS A 420 -2.81 20.75 -5.40
N MET A 421 -1.83 21.06 -4.54
CA MET A 421 -1.02 22.25 -4.72
C MET A 421 -0.18 22.20 -6.00
N ALA A 422 0.44 21.06 -6.29
CA ALA A 422 1.28 20.90 -7.47
C ALA A 422 0.45 21.02 -8.76
N LEU A 423 -0.77 20.45 -8.79
CA LEU A 423 -1.68 20.53 -9.94
C LEU A 423 -2.23 21.95 -10.17
N MET A 424 -2.57 22.68 -9.11
CA MET A 424 -2.96 24.10 -9.21
C MET A 424 -1.81 24.96 -9.75
N VAL A 425 -0.59 24.74 -9.27
CA VAL A 425 0.60 25.43 -9.79
C VAL A 425 0.83 25.06 -11.26
N ALA A 426 0.78 23.78 -11.62
CA ALA A 426 0.98 23.36 -13.00
C ALA A 426 -0.08 23.94 -13.94
N SER A 427 -1.35 23.94 -13.55
CA SER A 427 -2.46 24.49 -14.33
C SER A 427 -2.32 26.00 -14.53
N THR A 428 -1.97 26.74 -13.49
CA THR A 428 -1.79 28.21 -13.57
C THR A 428 -0.58 28.58 -14.43
N VAL A 429 0.53 27.86 -14.29
CA VAL A 429 1.73 28.08 -15.09
C VAL A 429 1.49 27.72 -16.56
N ALA A 430 0.67 26.70 -16.87
CA ALA A 430 0.29 26.37 -18.24
C ALA A 430 -0.49 27.51 -18.92
N VAL A 431 -1.43 28.15 -18.21
CA VAL A 431 -2.15 29.33 -18.73
C VAL A 431 -1.19 30.50 -18.94
N ALA A 432 -0.29 30.76 -17.99
CA ALA A 432 0.71 31.82 -18.11
C ALA A 432 1.66 31.59 -19.29
N ALA A 433 2.07 30.34 -19.53
CA ALA A 433 2.90 29.96 -20.67
C ALA A 433 2.17 30.22 -22.00
N GLY A 434 0.89 29.86 -22.09
CA GLY A 434 0.06 30.15 -23.26
C GLY A 434 -0.06 31.64 -23.54
N ALA A 435 -0.31 32.45 -22.51
CA ALA A 435 -0.38 33.90 -22.64
C ALA A 435 0.97 34.53 -23.06
N ALA A 436 2.08 34.04 -22.50
CA ALA A 436 3.41 34.51 -22.86
C ALA A 436 3.78 34.15 -24.31
N HIS A 437 3.45 32.94 -24.75
CA HIS A 437 3.64 32.50 -26.14
C HIS A 437 2.83 33.35 -27.11
N TYR A 438 1.56 33.62 -26.79
CA TYR A 438 0.69 34.49 -27.59
C TYR A 438 1.21 35.93 -27.69
N SER A 439 1.92 36.42 -26.67
CA SER A 439 2.53 37.77 -26.67
C SER A 439 3.81 37.90 -27.50
N GLU A 440 4.19 36.87 -28.26
CA GLU A 440 5.42 36.76 -29.07
C GLU A 440 6.73 36.89 -28.28
N ASN A 441 6.68 36.84 -26.94
CA ASN A 441 7.84 36.84 -26.06
C ASN A 441 8.42 35.43 -25.90
N ALA A 442 9.04 34.90 -26.97
CA ALA A 442 9.51 33.52 -27.05
C ALA A 442 10.41 33.10 -25.85
N LEU A 443 11.40 33.93 -25.48
CA LEU A 443 12.29 33.65 -24.34
C LEU A 443 11.55 33.52 -23.00
N VAL A 444 10.57 34.39 -22.75
CA VAL A 444 9.79 34.36 -21.51
C VAL A 444 8.86 33.14 -21.50
N ALA A 445 8.21 32.85 -22.63
CA ALA A 445 7.37 31.67 -22.79
C ALA A 445 8.16 30.39 -22.54
N GLU A 446 9.38 30.27 -23.08
CA GLU A 446 10.25 29.12 -22.87
C GLU A 446 10.63 28.90 -21.40
N HIS A 447 10.94 29.95 -20.64
CA HIS A 447 11.26 29.83 -19.21
C HIS A 447 10.03 29.54 -18.34
N ILE A 448 8.86 30.06 -18.68
CA ILE A 448 7.61 29.69 -17.99
C ILE A 448 7.28 28.22 -18.27
N VAL A 449 7.59 27.71 -19.46
CA VAL A 449 7.43 26.29 -19.79
C VAL A 449 8.39 25.39 -19.01
N ASP A 450 9.61 25.84 -18.67
CA ASP A 450 10.47 25.11 -17.71
C ASP A 450 9.79 24.96 -16.35
N LEU A 451 9.15 26.03 -15.88
CA LEU A 451 8.40 26.02 -14.62
C LEU A 451 7.19 25.09 -14.68
N LEU A 452 6.51 25.04 -15.83
CA LEU A 452 5.45 24.07 -16.07
C LEU A 452 5.98 22.63 -15.98
N LEU A 453 7.09 22.35 -16.67
CA LEU A 453 7.72 21.03 -16.64
C LEU A 453 8.08 20.61 -15.22
N ALA A 454 8.69 21.52 -14.44
CA ALA A 454 9.00 21.30 -13.04
C ALA A 454 7.76 20.96 -12.19
N ALA A 455 6.68 21.71 -12.35
CA ALA A 455 5.43 21.47 -11.63
C ALA A 455 4.80 20.12 -12.02
N VAL A 456 4.80 19.76 -13.30
CA VAL A 456 4.32 18.46 -13.80
C VAL A 456 5.17 17.31 -13.27
N GLN A 457 6.50 17.46 -13.21
CA GLN A 457 7.37 16.43 -12.64
C GLN A 457 7.14 16.21 -11.15
N LEU A 458 6.86 17.27 -10.39
CA LEU A 458 6.46 17.15 -8.99
C LEU A 458 5.11 16.42 -8.85
N CYS A 459 4.14 16.72 -9.72
CA CYS A 459 2.87 15.99 -9.77
C CYS A 459 3.10 14.50 -10.02
N LEU A 460 3.95 14.14 -10.98
CA LEU A 460 4.29 12.75 -11.30
C LEU A 460 4.98 12.02 -10.14
N LEU A 461 5.89 12.70 -9.42
CA LEU A 461 6.53 12.12 -8.23
C LEU A 461 5.50 11.76 -7.16
N VAL A 462 4.60 12.69 -6.83
CA VAL A 462 3.55 12.45 -5.82
C VAL A 462 2.54 11.41 -6.30
N ALA A 463 2.13 11.46 -7.57
CA ALA A 463 1.24 10.49 -8.19
C ALA A 463 1.81 9.07 -8.17
N LYS A 464 3.12 8.93 -8.40
CA LYS A 464 3.84 7.65 -8.35
C LYS A 464 3.89 7.08 -6.94
N LEU A 465 4.19 7.91 -5.93
CA LEU A 465 4.14 7.49 -4.53
C LEU A 465 2.73 7.03 -4.14
N LEU A 466 1.70 7.80 -4.50
CA LEU A 466 0.30 7.41 -4.28
C LEU A 466 -0.06 6.10 -4.99
N ALA A 467 0.42 5.87 -6.21
CA ALA A 467 0.19 4.60 -6.89
C ALA A 467 0.79 3.42 -6.11
N TYR A 468 1.99 3.57 -5.55
CA TYR A 468 2.63 2.50 -4.78
C TYR A 468 2.00 2.31 -3.39
N GLU A 469 1.54 3.39 -2.75
CA GLU A 469 0.94 3.38 -1.42
C GLU A 469 -0.54 2.94 -1.42
N CYS A 470 -1.31 3.28 -2.45
CA CYS A 470 -2.74 2.98 -2.54
C CYS A 470 -3.07 1.55 -2.96
N PHE A 471 -2.15 0.88 -3.69
CA PHE A 471 -2.39 -0.44 -4.24
C PHE A 471 -1.77 -1.55 -3.36
N PRO A 472 -2.51 -2.65 -3.09
CA PRO A 472 -2.02 -3.76 -2.28
C PRO A 472 -0.90 -4.53 -2.96
N SER A 473 0.03 -5.09 -2.16
CA SER A 473 1.21 -5.80 -2.67
C SER A 473 0.90 -6.97 -3.62
N ALA A 474 -0.25 -7.62 -3.45
CA ALA A 474 -0.71 -8.73 -4.28
C ALA A 474 -1.14 -8.34 -5.70
N VAL A 475 -1.58 -7.08 -5.91
CA VAL A 475 -2.10 -6.59 -7.22
C VAL A 475 -1.46 -5.27 -7.67
N ARG A 476 -0.40 -4.84 -6.97
CA ARG A 476 0.25 -3.55 -7.17
C ARG A 476 0.83 -3.43 -8.58
N ALA A 477 1.53 -4.45 -9.07
CA ALA A 477 2.15 -4.34 -10.39
C ALA A 477 1.08 -4.20 -11.49
N THR A 478 0.02 -5.00 -11.42
CA THR A 478 -1.13 -4.90 -12.33
C THR A 478 -1.74 -3.50 -12.34
N ALA A 479 -2.09 -2.98 -11.16
CA ALA A 479 -2.74 -1.67 -11.05
C ALA A 479 -1.84 -0.52 -11.53
N VAL A 480 -0.55 -0.53 -11.15
CA VAL A 480 0.43 0.45 -11.64
C VAL A 480 0.57 0.37 -13.15
N HIS A 481 0.64 -0.82 -13.75
CA HIS A 481 0.81 -0.94 -15.20
C HIS A 481 -0.45 -0.55 -16.00
N VAL A 482 -1.64 -0.64 -15.41
CA VAL A 482 -2.86 -0.03 -15.99
C VAL A 482 -2.74 1.50 -16.02
N VAL A 483 -2.22 2.10 -14.94
CA VAL A 483 -1.97 3.55 -14.87
C VAL A 483 -0.87 3.97 -15.86
N VAL A 484 0.19 3.16 -16.00
CA VAL A 484 1.25 3.37 -17.01
C VAL A 484 0.68 3.34 -18.43
N ALA A 485 -0.21 2.40 -18.74
CA ALA A 485 -0.88 2.33 -20.04
C ALA A 485 -1.62 3.64 -20.38
N ALA A 486 -2.30 4.25 -19.40
CA ALA A 486 -2.93 5.56 -19.59
C ALA A 486 -1.90 6.69 -19.83
N GLY A 487 -0.76 6.67 -19.12
CA GLY A 487 0.35 7.58 -19.38
C GLY A 487 0.96 7.43 -20.78
N CYS A 488 1.14 6.19 -21.25
CA CYS A 488 1.61 5.89 -22.62
C CYS A 488 0.64 6.39 -23.69
N LEU A 489 -0.67 6.33 -23.43
CA LEU A 489 -1.68 6.92 -24.31
C LEU A 489 -1.56 8.45 -24.35
N GLY A 490 -1.39 9.10 -23.19
CA GLY A 490 -1.16 10.54 -23.10
C GLY A 490 0.10 10.99 -23.85
N GLN A 491 1.21 10.26 -23.69
CA GLN A 491 2.44 10.49 -24.45
C GLN A 491 2.23 10.34 -25.97
N GLY A 492 1.54 9.28 -26.40
CA GLY A 492 1.24 9.04 -27.82
C GLY A 492 0.43 10.16 -28.45
N MET A 493 -0.62 10.60 -27.74
CA MET A 493 -1.46 11.70 -28.19
C MET A 493 -0.70 13.03 -28.23
N ALA A 494 0.20 13.27 -27.28
CA ALA A 494 1.07 14.46 -27.29
C ALA A 494 2.03 14.46 -28.48
N GLN A 495 2.68 13.34 -28.79
CA GLN A 495 3.58 13.24 -29.95
C GLN A 495 2.82 13.40 -31.27
N PHE A 496 1.64 12.78 -31.40
CA PHE A 496 0.77 13.00 -32.54
C PHE A 496 0.36 14.47 -32.67
N LEU A 497 0.04 15.13 -31.55
CA LEU A 497 -0.21 16.56 -31.55
C LEU A 497 1.03 17.33 -32.02
N VAL A 498 2.25 16.98 -31.59
CA VAL A 498 3.47 17.67 -32.03
C VAL A 498 3.68 17.56 -33.53
N ASP A 499 3.49 16.36 -34.10
CA ASP A 499 3.72 16.10 -35.52
C ASP A 499 2.65 16.74 -36.42
N VAL A 500 1.38 16.75 -35.97
CA VAL A 500 0.26 17.40 -36.68
C VAL A 500 0.25 18.92 -36.46
N ALA A 501 0.70 19.39 -35.29
CA ALA A 501 0.75 20.80 -34.94
C ALA A 501 1.84 21.59 -35.69
N ARG A 502 2.57 20.98 -36.64
CA ARG A 502 3.13 21.75 -37.78
C ARG A 502 2.06 22.60 -38.50
N VAL A 503 0.76 22.32 -38.26
CA VAL A 503 -0.40 23.09 -38.72
C VAL A 503 -1.16 23.81 -37.57
N ALA A 504 -0.92 23.49 -36.29
CA ALA A 504 -1.68 24.00 -35.14
C ALA A 504 -0.80 24.85 -34.19
N ASP A 505 -1.32 26.00 -33.75
CA ASP A 505 -0.57 26.94 -32.91
C ASP A 505 -0.26 26.35 -31.51
N ALA A 506 1.00 26.48 -31.05
CA ALA A 506 1.47 25.98 -29.75
C ALA A 506 0.68 26.56 -28.56
N THR A 507 0.08 27.74 -28.74
CA THR A 507 -0.85 28.35 -27.78
C THR A 507 -2.04 27.43 -27.46
N SER A 508 -2.59 26.74 -28.47
CA SER A 508 -3.74 25.84 -28.31
C SER A 508 -3.38 24.59 -27.50
N ALA A 509 -2.18 24.04 -27.70
CA ALA A 509 -1.67 22.91 -26.93
C ALA A 509 -1.51 23.27 -25.45
N LEU A 510 -1.01 24.47 -25.14
CA LEU A 510 -0.87 24.97 -23.77
C LEU A 510 -2.22 25.11 -23.04
N LEU A 511 -3.26 25.57 -23.75
CA LEU A 511 -4.62 25.64 -23.21
C LEU A 511 -5.22 24.25 -22.96
N ILE A 512 -5.02 23.31 -23.89
CA ILE A 512 -5.46 21.92 -23.72
C ILE A 512 -4.81 21.30 -22.47
N MET A 513 -3.50 21.54 -22.27
CA MET A 513 -2.79 21.09 -21.07
C MET A 513 -3.36 21.71 -19.80
N ALA A 514 -3.62 23.02 -19.79
CA ALA A 514 -4.18 23.71 -18.62
C ALA A 514 -5.54 23.13 -18.23
N VAL A 515 -6.45 22.95 -19.20
CA VAL A 515 -7.78 22.35 -18.95
C VAL A 515 -7.62 20.91 -18.46
N GLY A 516 -6.76 20.12 -19.10
CA GLY A 516 -6.51 18.73 -18.71
C GLY A 516 -6.00 18.58 -17.28
N LEU A 517 -5.02 19.39 -16.88
CA LEU A 517 -4.50 19.42 -15.50
C LEU A 517 -5.56 19.87 -14.49
N LEU A 518 -6.43 20.82 -14.85
CA LEU A 518 -7.58 21.20 -14.01
C LEU A 518 -8.59 20.06 -13.85
N THR A 519 -8.81 19.23 -14.88
CA THR A 519 -9.69 18.05 -14.71
C THR A 519 -9.12 17.04 -13.71
N CYS A 520 -7.80 16.97 -13.55
CA CYS A 520 -7.15 16.08 -12.59
C CYS A 520 -7.51 16.45 -11.14
N GLU A 521 -7.75 17.73 -10.82
CA GLU A 521 -8.20 18.18 -9.50
C GLU A 521 -9.47 17.47 -9.02
N MET A 522 -10.37 17.17 -9.96
CA MET A 522 -11.59 16.42 -9.66
C MET A 522 -11.28 14.96 -9.33
N ALA A 523 -10.36 14.35 -10.08
CA ALA A 523 -9.94 12.96 -9.88
C ALA A 523 -9.21 12.73 -8.55
N VAL A 524 -8.42 13.71 -8.07
CA VAL A 524 -7.69 13.60 -6.78
C VAL A 524 -8.62 13.38 -5.58
N ARG A 525 -9.89 13.81 -5.67
CA ARG A 525 -10.87 13.59 -4.59
C ARG A 525 -11.19 12.12 -4.32
N TRP A 526 -10.96 11.25 -5.30
CA TRP A 526 -11.13 9.80 -5.17
C TRP A 526 -9.88 9.10 -4.64
N LEU A 527 -8.80 9.85 -4.36
CA LEU A 527 -7.59 9.31 -3.75
C LEU A 527 -7.62 9.49 -2.23
N PRO A 528 -7.31 8.42 -1.46
CA PRO A 528 -7.17 8.52 -0.02
C PRO A 528 -5.90 9.28 0.37
N GLU A 529 -5.84 9.76 1.61
CA GLU A 529 -4.58 10.22 2.19
C GLU A 529 -3.78 8.99 2.65
N THR A 530 -2.51 8.93 2.25
CA THR A 530 -1.63 7.78 2.50
C THR A 530 -0.45 8.11 3.42
N LYS A 531 -0.23 9.40 3.74
CA LYS A 531 0.83 9.79 4.67
C LYS A 531 0.58 9.18 6.05
N ASP A 532 1.59 8.50 6.57
CA ASP A 532 1.58 7.85 7.88
C ASP A 532 0.43 6.82 8.04
N VAL A 533 -0.15 6.36 6.92
CA VAL A 533 -1.17 5.30 6.86
C VAL A 533 -0.53 4.00 6.41
N GLU A 534 -0.97 2.90 7.03
CA GLU A 534 -0.48 1.55 6.72
C GLU A 534 -0.87 1.13 5.29
N LEU A 535 0.01 0.36 4.65
CA LEU A 535 -0.24 -0.17 3.31
C LEU A 535 -1.35 -1.23 3.36
N PRO A 536 -2.30 -1.22 2.40
CA PRO A 536 -3.36 -2.22 2.37
C PRO A 536 -2.79 -3.60 1.99
N GLU A 537 -3.10 -4.63 2.78
CA GLU A 537 -2.67 -6.01 2.50
C GLU A 537 -3.88 -6.96 2.33
N VAL A 538 -5.05 -6.64 2.89
CA VAL A 538 -6.32 -7.36 2.67
C VAL A 538 -7.44 -6.44 2.17
N GLN A 539 -8.49 -7.01 1.56
CA GLN A 539 -9.64 -6.24 1.03
C GLN A 539 -10.28 -5.33 2.11
N GLY A 540 -10.33 -5.78 3.36
CA GLY A 540 -10.86 -4.99 4.48
C GLY A 540 -10.11 -3.69 4.74
N ASP A 541 -8.78 -3.66 4.53
CA ASP A 541 -7.98 -2.44 4.73
C ASP A 541 -8.36 -1.35 3.72
N VAL A 542 -8.64 -1.75 2.47
CA VAL A 542 -9.06 -0.83 1.40
C VAL A 542 -10.43 -0.24 1.69
N LEU A 543 -11.37 -1.06 2.18
CA LEU A 543 -12.71 -0.61 2.54
C LEU A 543 -12.68 0.35 3.75
N ALA A 544 -11.82 0.08 4.74
CA ALA A 544 -11.62 0.97 5.89
C ALA A 544 -11.03 2.35 5.48
N GLN A 545 -10.19 2.38 4.43
CA GLN A 545 -9.67 3.62 3.87
C GLN A 545 -10.72 4.41 3.06
N GLY A 546 -11.75 3.74 2.53
CA GLY A 546 -12.82 4.35 1.71
C GLY A 546 -13.96 4.98 2.52
N SER A 547 -14.20 4.51 3.75
CA SER A 547 -15.14 5.15 4.68
C SER A 547 -14.63 6.55 5.10
N HIS A 548 -15.34 7.59 4.68
CA HIS A 548 -15.01 9.01 4.87
C HIS A 548 -14.29 9.37 6.19
N PRO A 549 -13.13 10.05 6.15
CA PRO A 549 -12.47 10.57 7.34
C PRO A 549 -13.08 11.91 7.76
N GLN A 550 -13.97 11.91 8.74
CA GLN A 550 -14.11 13.05 9.65
C GLN A 550 -13.53 12.62 11.01
N GLN A 551 -12.44 13.27 11.41
CA GLN A 551 -11.72 13.15 12.68
C GLN A 551 -10.79 11.93 12.86
N ALA A 552 -9.60 12.00 12.26
CA ALA A 552 -8.42 11.35 12.81
C ALA A 552 -7.38 12.43 13.15
N SER A 553 -7.32 12.83 14.41
CA SER A 553 -6.24 13.66 14.95
C SER A 553 -4.99 12.81 15.18
N SER A 554 -3.88 13.21 14.56
CA SER A 554 -2.54 12.62 14.70
C SER A 554 -2.04 12.55 16.15
N PRO A 555 -1.34 11.47 16.58
CA PRO A 555 -0.67 11.44 17.87
C PRO A 555 0.65 12.22 17.82
N SER A 556 0.78 13.24 18.67
CA SER A 556 2.03 14.00 18.87
C SER A 556 3.03 13.20 19.70
N LYS A 557 4.28 13.15 19.23
CA LYS A 557 5.45 12.63 19.94
C LYS A 557 5.71 13.44 21.22
N GLU A 558 5.76 12.80 22.39
CA GLU A 558 6.26 13.39 23.64
C GLU A 558 7.71 12.98 23.89
N GLU A 559 8.58 13.99 24.02
CA GLU A 559 9.98 13.90 24.44
C GLU A 559 10.11 13.56 25.93
N MET A 560 11.16 12.82 26.25
CA MET A 560 11.46 12.20 27.54
C MET A 560 12.59 12.96 28.25
N LEU A 561 12.36 13.52 29.44
CA LEU A 561 13.41 14.00 30.39
C LEU A 561 12.91 13.91 31.87
N PRO A 562 13.81 13.86 32.89
CA PRO A 562 13.79 12.78 33.89
C PRO A 562 13.35 13.18 35.31
N ALA A 563 13.12 12.14 36.12
CA ALA A 563 12.53 12.17 37.46
C ALA A 563 13.44 12.71 38.59
N LYS A 564 12.81 13.32 39.62
CA LYS A 564 13.40 13.54 40.95
C LYS A 564 12.55 12.87 42.05
N ARG A 565 13.22 12.12 42.92
CA ARG A 565 12.72 11.38 44.10
C ARG A 565 12.27 12.32 45.23
N THR A 566 11.20 11.96 45.93
CA THR A 566 11.13 12.00 47.41
C THR A 566 10.09 11.00 47.94
N SER A 567 10.44 10.42 49.09
CA SER A 567 9.80 9.32 49.83
C SER A 567 8.75 9.79 50.83
N SER A 568 7.62 9.08 50.94
CA SER A 568 6.96 8.77 52.23
C SER A 568 5.79 7.77 52.05
N THR A 569 5.59 6.99 53.11
CA THR A 569 4.74 5.81 53.34
C THR A 569 3.26 6.14 53.59
N GLN A 570 2.29 5.45 52.95
CA GLN A 570 0.85 5.38 53.34
C GLN A 570 0.05 4.30 52.55
N PRO A 571 -1.14 3.84 53.05
CA PRO A 571 -1.70 2.48 52.89
C PRO A 571 -2.47 2.21 51.58
N CYS A 572 -2.82 0.91 51.37
CA CYS A 572 -3.47 0.28 50.20
C CYS A 572 -4.74 1.01 49.71
N SER A 573 -4.52 2.13 49.04
CA SER A 573 -5.41 2.77 48.09
C SER A 573 -4.73 2.66 46.73
N SER A 574 -5.54 2.40 45.70
CA SER A 574 -5.14 2.29 44.29
C SER A 574 -4.02 3.26 43.88
N ARG A 575 -2.76 2.82 43.92
CA ARG A 575 -1.64 3.51 43.26
C ARG A 575 -1.51 3.03 41.81
N GLN A 576 -2.58 3.26 41.06
CA GLN A 576 -2.56 3.51 39.61
C GLN A 576 -3.87 4.19 39.19
N ALA A 577 -4.32 5.18 39.98
CA ALA A 577 -5.42 6.08 39.59
C ALA A 577 -5.33 7.43 40.31
N SER A 578 -4.15 8.04 40.44
CA SER A 578 -4.04 9.45 40.86
C SER A 578 -2.61 9.95 40.67
N LYS A 579 -2.29 10.37 39.44
CA LYS A 579 -1.36 11.48 39.12
C LYS A 579 -1.41 11.85 37.64
N THR A 580 -2.64 11.94 37.10
CA THR A 580 -2.98 12.69 35.87
C THR A 580 -4.48 13.01 35.76
N THR A 581 -5.27 12.77 36.79
CA THR A 581 -6.71 13.06 36.82
C THR A 581 -7.00 14.41 37.50
N ALA A 582 -6.52 15.49 36.88
CA ALA A 582 -7.07 16.83 37.11
C ALA A 582 -7.14 17.70 35.84
N ARG A 583 -6.80 17.15 34.65
CA ARG A 583 -7.01 17.80 33.35
C ARG A 583 -7.35 16.77 32.27
N ASN A 584 -8.53 16.16 32.40
CA ASN A 584 -9.36 15.63 31.31
C ASN A 584 -10.54 14.88 31.94
N THR A 585 -11.56 15.61 32.37
CA THR A 585 -12.91 15.06 32.61
C THR A 585 -13.54 14.68 31.26
N LYS A 586 -13.00 13.63 30.64
CA LYS A 586 -13.62 12.96 29.48
C LYS A 586 -14.84 12.21 30.02
N ARG A 587 -16.03 12.60 29.56
CA ARG A 587 -17.38 12.13 29.97
C ARG A 587 -17.40 10.73 30.61
N ILE A 588 -17.64 10.64 31.92
CA ILE A 588 -18.05 9.40 32.58
C ILE A 588 -19.46 9.09 32.08
N GLY A 589 -19.64 7.96 31.41
CA GLY A 589 -20.94 7.57 30.85
C GLY A 589 -22.05 7.42 31.90
N ASN A 590 -23.29 7.24 31.44
CA ASN A 590 -24.49 7.23 32.29
C ASN A 590 -24.94 5.83 32.73
N LYS A 591 -24.34 4.78 32.18
CA LYS A 591 -24.66 3.38 32.45
C LYS A 591 -23.42 2.56 32.83
N GLN A 592 -22.45 3.17 33.53
CA GLN A 592 -21.23 2.47 33.94
C GLN A 592 -21.49 1.33 34.94
N SER A 593 -20.77 0.22 34.78
CA SER A 593 -20.77 -0.97 35.65
C SER A 593 -19.36 -1.18 36.27
N PRO A 594 -19.21 -1.98 37.34
CA PRO A 594 -20.23 -2.77 38.05
C PRO A 594 -21.08 -1.90 38.99
N VAL A 595 -22.21 -2.40 39.49
CA VAL A 595 -23.08 -1.67 40.44
C VAL A 595 -23.21 -2.39 41.78
N ASN A 596 -23.61 -1.67 42.82
CA ASN A 596 -24.13 -2.28 44.05
C ASN A 596 -25.61 -2.59 43.86
N ILE A 597 -25.97 -3.87 43.86
CA ILE A 597 -27.36 -4.34 43.77
C ILE A 597 -27.97 -4.22 45.16
N VAL A 598 -28.89 -3.27 45.32
CA VAL A 598 -29.67 -3.09 46.54
C VAL A 598 -30.92 -3.96 46.42
N THR A 599 -30.99 -5.06 47.16
CA THR A 599 -32.03 -6.09 46.97
C THR A 599 -33.44 -5.57 47.22
N LYS A 600 -33.58 -4.55 48.08
CA LYS A 600 -34.85 -3.88 48.39
C LYS A 600 -35.40 -3.03 47.23
N ASP A 601 -34.54 -2.58 46.32
CA ASP A 601 -34.89 -1.70 45.21
C ASP A 601 -35.05 -2.48 43.88
N VAL A 602 -34.86 -3.79 43.91
CA VAL A 602 -35.01 -4.66 42.73
C VAL A 602 -36.50 -4.78 42.38
N THR A 603 -36.81 -4.59 41.10
CA THR A 603 -38.19 -4.67 40.60
C THR A 603 -38.48 -6.06 40.03
N PRO A 604 -39.48 -6.79 40.55
CA PRO A 604 -39.93 -8.04 39.95
C PRO A 604 -40.57 -7.81 38.58
N ASP A 605 -40.18 -8.61 37.59
CA ASP A 605 -40.63 -8.52 36.20
C ASP A 605 -41.32 -9.84 35.79
N PRO A 606 -42.65 -9.83 35.54
CA PRO A 606 -43.38 -11.01 35.06
C PRO A 606 -42.87 -11.53 33.71
N TYR A 607 -42.37 -10.65 32.82
CA TYR A 607 -41.88 -11.04 31.50
C TYR A 607 -40.67 -11.99 31.61
N LEU A 608 -39.77 -11.74 32.57
CA LEU A 608 -38.59 -12.56 32.82
C LEU A 608 -38.94 -13.94 33.43
N ARG A 609 -40.10 -14.06 34.08
CA ARG A 609 -40.63 -15.35 34.56
C ARG A 609 -41.19 -16.17 33.39
N ASP A 610 -41.93 -15.53 32.51
CA ASP A 610 -42.62 -16.18 31.40
C ASP A 610 -41.66 -16.51 30.24
N ASN A 611 -40.51 -15.80 30.15
CA ASN A 611 -39.42 -16.07 29.22
C ASN A 611 -38.12 -16.42 29.96
N PRO A 612 -37.93 -17.67 30.44
CA PRO A 612 -36.73 -18.05 31.17
C PRO A 612 -35.47 -18.00 30.29
N LEU A 613 -34.30 -17.81 30.91
CA LEU A 613 -33.01 -17.93 30.23
C LEU A 613 -32.76 -19.39 29.81
N GLN A 614 -32.27 -19.57 28.58
CA GLN A 614 -31.97 -20.87 28.00
C GLN A 614 -30.53 -20.88 27.49
N TRP A 615 -29.79 -21.91 27.87
CA TRP A 615 -28.43 -22.18 27.40
C TRP A 615 -28.47 -23.32 26.38
N GLU A 616 -27.82 -23.12 25.24
CA GLU A 616 -27.64 -24.14 24.20
C GLU A 616 -26.14 -24.37 23.95
N ASP A 617 -25.77 -25.61 23.60
CA ASP A 617 -24.39 -26.06 23.39
C ASP A 617 -23.38 -25.62 24.46
N THR A 618 -23.48 -26.18 25.67
CA THR A 618 -22.65 -25.75 26.81
C THR A 618 -21.18 -26.21 26.74
N GLY A 619 -20.75 -26.87 25.67
CA GLY A 619 -19.41 -27.43 25.54
C GLY A 619 -18.40 -26.50 24.87
N LEU A 620 -17.41 -26.02 25.61
CA LEU A 620 -16.28 -25.25 25.07
C LEU A 620 -15.19 -26.18 24.51
N ARG A 621 -15.14 -26.32 23.18
CA ARG A 621 -14.18 -27.17 22.46
C ARG A 621 -12.95 -26.39 21.97
N GLY A 622 -11.77 -27.02 22.03
CA GLY A 622 -10.55 -26.50 21.41
C GLY A 622 -10.03 -25.18 21.99
N THR A 623 -10.23 -24.96 23.29
CA THR A 623 -9.95 -23.69 23.95
C THR A 623 -8.52 -23.62 24.52
N SER A 624 -8.00 -22.40 24.62
CA SER A 624 -6.75 -22.10 25.32
C SER A 624 -7.03 -21.10 26.43
N ILE A 625 -6.41 -21.30 27.58
CA ILE A 625 -6.37 -20.34 28.67
C ILE A 625 -5.13 -19.47 28.48
N SER A 626 -5.27 -18.17 28.70
CA SER A 626 -4.17 -17.21 28.61
C SER A 626 -4.17 -16.27 29.80
N ASN A 627 -3.00 -15.76 30.18
CA ASN A 627 -2.89 -14.62 31.08
C ASN A 627 -2.75 -13.35 30.25
N ASN A 628 -3.76 -12.46 30.29
CA ASN A 628 -3.74 -11.21 29.51
C ASN A 628 -3.05 -10.03 30.24
N GLY A 629 -2.49 -10.28 31.43
CA GLY A 629 -1.85 -9.29 32.29
C GLY A 629 -2.79 -8.67 33.33
N ASN A 630 -4.11 -8.90 33.21
CA ASN A 630 -5.12 -8.43 34.16
C ASN A 630 -5.92 -9.58 34.78
N THR A 631 -6.06 -10.70 34.07
CA THR A 631 -6.78 -11.90 34.50
C THR A 631 -6.34 -13.12 33.68
N TRP A 632 -6.79 -14.31 34.09
CA TRP A 632 -6.82 -15.46 33.20
C TRP A 632 -8.08 -15.39 32.32
N GLN A 633 -7.94 -15.78 31.06
CA GLN A 633 -9.01 -15.71 30.06
C GLN A 633 -9.04 -16.98 29.22
N VAL A 634 -10.23 -17.58 29.09
CA VAL A 634 -10.56 -18.64 28.12
C VAL A 634 -11.16 -17.95 26.89
N SER A 635 -10.57 -18.16 25.72
CA SER A 635 -11.11 -17.69 24.43
C SER A 635 -11.81 -18.83 23.68
N VAL A 636 -12.99 -18.56 23.14
CA VAL A 636 -13.81 -19.54 22.39
C VAL A 636 -13.48 -19.43 20.90
N LYS A 637 -13.10 -20.55 20.25
CA LYS A 637 -12.62 -20.56 18.84
C LYS A 637 -13.63 -21.11 17.82
N ALA A 638 -14.61 -21.89 18.25
CA ALA A 638 -15.67 -22.46 17.43
C ALA A 638 -17.02 -21.80 17.79
N ALA A 639 -18.11 -22.20 17.14
CA ALA A 639 -19.46 -21.88 17.61
C ALA A 639 -19.56 -22.27 19.10
N GLY A 640 -19.67 -21.26 19.96
CA GLY A 640 -19.65 -21.41 21.42
C GLY A 640 -21.04 -21.56 22.00
N PRO A 641 -21.15 -21.74 23.33
CA PRO A 641 -22.42 -21.73 24.04
C PRO A 641 -23.26 -20.51 23.66
N ASN A 642 -24.52 -20.78 23.33
CA ASN A 642 -25.49 -19.77 22.96
C ASN A 642 -26.45 -19.52 24.12
N LEU A 643 -26.78 -18.25 24.35
CA LEU A 643 -27.66 -17.78 25.40
C LEU A 643 -28.83 -17.01 24.79
N ARG A 644 -30.05 -17.40 25.15
CA ARG A 644 -31.28 -16.72 24.73
C ARG A 644 -32.32 -16.65 25.86
N GLY A 645 -33.40 -15.92 25.61
CA GLY A 645 -34.49 -15.74 26.57
C GLY A 645 -34.15 -14.74 27.69
N GLY A 646 -34.93 -14.72 28.76
CA GLY A 646 -34.78 -13.73 29.82
C GLY A 646 -34.96 -12.29 29.30
N PRO A 647 -34.01 -11.37 29.54
CA PRO A 647 -34.07 -10.00 29.02
C PRO A 647 -33.62 -9.88 27.55
N LEU A 648 -33.22 -10.98 26.90
CA LEU A 648 -32.57 -10.98 25.59
C LEU A 648 -33.62 -11.09 24.47
N GLN A 649 -33.41 -10.33 23.39
CA GLN A 649 -34.28 -10.35 22.19
C GLN A 649 -33.70 -11.17 21.02
N HIS A 650 -32.42 -11.51 21.09
CA HIS A 650 -31.63 -12.17 20.04
C HIS A 650 -30.84 -13.31 20.66
N ASP A 651 -30.21 -14.13 19.83
CA ASP A 651 -29.29 -15.17 20.24
C ASP A 651 -27.87 -14.59 20.49
N TYR A 652 -27.30 -14.91 21.65
CA TYR A 652 -26.01 -14.39 22.09
C TYR A 652 -24.98 -15.51 22.23
N GLN A 653 -23.98 -15.50 21.37
CA GLN A 653 -22.91 -16.49 21.36
C GLN A 653 -21.76 -16.08 22.28
N MET A 654 -21.27 -17.03 23.09
CA MET A 654 -20.16 -16.83 24.02
C MET A 654 -18.82 -16.65 23.29
N GLU A 655 -18.08 -15.60 23.66
CA GLU A 655 -16.76 -15.25 23.11
C GLU A 655 -15.62 -15.57 24.09
N MET A 656 -15.82 -15.25 25.38
CA MET A 656 -14.78 -15.36 26.39
C MET A 656 -15.31 -15.57 27.82
N LEU A 657 -14.49 -16.23 28.64
CA LEU A 657 -14.69 -16.41 30.09
C LEU A 657 -13.45 -15.91 30.84
N HIS A 658 -13.66 -15.14 31.89
CA HIS A 658 -12.59 -14.69 32.79
C HIS A 658 -13.11 -14.50 34.22
N ALA A 659 -12.20 -14.27 35.18
CA ALA A 659 -12.54 -14.04 36.58
C ALA A 659 -11.99 -12.73 37.13
N HIS A 660 -12.66 -12.24 38.16
CA HIS A 660 -12.22 -11.19 39.04
C HIS A 660 -12.03 -11.73 40.46
N TRP A 661 -10.99 -11.24 41.14
CA TRP A 661 -10.64 -11.58 42.51
C TRP A 661 -9.99 -10.40 43.20
N GLY A 662 -10.01 -10.48 44.53
CA GLY A 662 -9.43 -9.48 45.42
C GLY A 662 -8.29 -10.07 46.22
N LYS A 663 -7.59 -9.20 46.93
CA LYS A 663 -6.48 -9.58 47.83
C LYS A 663 -6.96 -10.53 48.94
N THR A 664 -8.22 -10.39 49.33
CA THR A 664 -8.90 -11.15 50.38
C THR A 664 -10.21 -11.74 49.85
N ASN A 665 -10.76 -12.73 50.56
CA ASN A 665 -11.98 -13.45 50.13
C ASN A 665 -13.29 -12.67 50.37
N ASP A 666 -13.21 -11.42 50.83
CA ASP A 666 -14.33 -10.50 51.05
C ASP A 666 -14.30 -9.28 50.10
N SER A 667 -13.39 -9.25 49.13
CA SER A 667 -13.17 -8.09 48.25
C SER A 667 -13.03 -8.44 46.76
N GLY A 668 -13.41 -9.65 46.35
CA GLY A 668 -13.07 -10.18 45.03
C GLY A 668 -14.13 -10.12 43.94
N SER A 669 -15.41 -9.95 44.26
CA SER A 669 -16.43 -9.65 43.24
C SER A 669 -16.38 -8.19 42.81
N GLU A 670 -16.66 -7.91 41.54
CA GLU A 670 -16.82 -6.56 41.00
C GLU A 670 -18.16 -5.94 41.42
N HIS A 671 -19.24 -6.72 41.35
CA HIS A 671 -20.54 -6.36 41.91
C HIS A 671 -20.53 -6.49 43.44
N ALA A 672 -21.34 -5.66 44.08
CA ALA A 672 -21.70 -5.80 45.49
C ALA A 672 -23.20 -6.05 45.60
N VAL A 673 -23.61 -6.78 46.63
CA VAL A 673 -25.02 -7.01 46.98
C VAL A 673 -25.24 -6.48 48.38
N ASP A 674 -26.13 -5.49 48.53
CA ASP A 674 -26.39 -4.77 49.77
C ASP A 674 -25.09 -4.27 50.47
N GLY A 675 -24.12 -3.84 49.65
CA GLY A 675 -22.82 -3.33 50.11
C GLY A 675 -21.77 -4.41 50.38
N LYS A 676 -22.11 -5.70 50.30
CA LYS A 676 -21.19 -6.82 50.53
C LYS A 676 -20.63 -7.37 49.22
N ARG A 677 -19.34 -7.72 49.21
CA ARG A 677 -18.65 -8.40 48.10
C ARG A 677 -18.40 -9.87 48.43
N TYR A 678 -18.19 -10.67 47.39
CA TYR A 678 -17.87 -12.09 47.44
C TYR A 678 -16.36 -12.34 47.20
N ALA A 679 -15.92 -13.59 47.28
CA ALA A 679 -14.51 -13.95 47.16
C ALA A 679 -13.94 -13.77 45.75
N GLY A 680 -14.82 -13.80 44.75
CA GLY A 680 -14.51 -13.57 43.34
C GLY A 680 -15.79 -13.48 42.52
N GLU A 681 -15.64 -13.22 41.23
CA GLU A 681 -16.75 -13.16 40.27
C GLU A 681 -16.28 -13.61 38.88
N LEU A 682 -17.04 -14.52 38.25
CA LEU A 682 -16.79 -14.97 36.88
C LEU A 682 -17.61 -14.16 35.90
N HIS A 683 -17.02 -13.79 34.78
CA HIS A 683 -17.67 -13.10 33.67
C HIS A 683 -17.61 -13.94 32.40
N LEU A 684 -18.80 -14.36 31.93
CA LEU A 684 -19.01 -15.01 30.65
C LEU A 684 -19.55 -13.97 29.67
N VAL A 685 -18.75 -13.58 28.69
CA VAL A 685 -19.06 -12.52 27.74
C VAL A 685 -19.58 -13.13 26.45
N HIS A 686 -20.73 -12.62 26.01
CA HIS A 686 -21.42 -13.05 24.80
C HIS A 686 -21.67 -11.85 23.89
N PHE A 687 -21.73 -12.09 22.58
CA PHE A 687 -22.08 -11.07 21.59
C PHE A 687 -23.32 -11.49 20.81
N ASN A 688 -24.07 -10.50 20.31
CA ASN A 688 -25.28 -10.71 19.52
C ASN A 688 -24.91 -11.32 18.15
N ALA A 689 -25.17 -12.62 17.99
CA ALA A 689 -24.81 -13.37 16.79
C ALA A 689 -25.76 -13.10 15.61
N ASP A 690 -26.99 -12.64 15.90
CA ASP A 690 -28.00 -12.35 14.87
C ASP A 690 -27.73 -11.02 14.15
N LYS A 691 -27.25 -10.00 14.88
CA LYS A 691 -27.00 -8.65 14.35
C LYS A 691 -25.54 -8.42 13.95
N CYS A 692 -24.59 -9.06 14.60
CA CYS A 692 -23.16 -8.77 14.45
C CYS A 692 -22.40 -10.01 13.99
N LYS A 693 -21.50 -9.84 13.02
CA LYS A 693 -20.67 -10.93 12.50
C LYS A 693 -19.46 -11.23 13.38
N SER A 694 -19.15 -10.34 14.32
CA SER A 694 -18.01 -10.49 15.23
C SER A 694 -18.21 -9.73 16.54
N PHE A 695 -17.47 -10.13 17.57
CA PHE A 695 -17.41 -9.42 18.85
C PHE A 695 -17.00 -7.95 18.71
N LEU A 696 -16.08 -7.61 17.79
CA LEU A 696 -15.60 -6.23 17.63
C LEU A 696 -16.69 -5.30 17.07
N GLU A 697 -17.49 -5.79 16.13
CA GLU A 697 -18.67 -5.08 15.62
C GLU A 697 -19.70 -4.91 16.73
N ALA A 698 -19.98 -5.99 17.47
CA ALA A 698 -20.91 -5.99 18.60
C ALA A 698 -20.51 -5.01 19.72
N ALA A 699 -19.22 -4.87 20.00
CA ALA A 699 -18.70 -3.94 21.00
C ALA A 699 -19.04 -2.47 20.69
N SER A 700 -19.34 -2.14 19.42
CA SER A 700 -19.76 -0.82 18.97
C SER A 700 -21.26 -0.69 18.66
N SER A 701 -22.00 -1.80 18.69
CA SER A 701 -23.45 -1.82 18.42
C SER A 701 -24.27 -1.58 19.68
N GLU A 702 -25.41 -0.92 19.54
CA GLU A 702 -26.46 -0.94 20.57
C GLU A 702 -26.95 -2.39 20.75
N GLU A 703 -27.16 -2.82 22.01
CA GLU A 703 -27.54 -4.20 22.40
C GLU A 703 -26.56 -5.29 21.96
N GLY A 704 -25.31 -4.92 21.65
CA GLY A 704 -24.35 -5.86 21.07
C GLY A 704 -23.80 -6.91 22.04
N LEU A 705 -23.74 -6.63 23.35
CA LEU A 705 -23.06 -7.48 24.32
C LEU A 705 -23.94 -7.91 25.49
N VAL A 706 -23.71 -9.13 25.98
CA VAL A 706 -24.30 -9.67 27.20
C VAL A 706 -23.19 -10.22 28.07
N VAL A 707 -23.22 -9.89 29.36
CA VAL A 707 -22.28 -10.47 30.34
C VAL A 707 -23.06 -11.18 31.43
N VAL A 708 -22.79 -12.47 31.56
CA VAL A 708 -23.28 -13.31 32.65
C VAL A 708 -22.24 -13.31 33.77
N ALA A 709 -22.67 -12.93 34.96
CA ALA A 709 -21.85 -12.88 36.16
C ALA A 709 -22.25 -13.97 37.17
N VAL A 710 -21.25 -14.65 37.73
CA VAL A 710 -21.45 -15.68 38.76
C VAL A 710 -20.50 -15.42 39.93
N PHE A 711 -21.05 -15.26 41.14
CA PHE A 711 -20.26 -15.03 42.34
C PHE A 711 -19.52 -16.30 42.80
N LEU A 712 -18.33 -16.11 43.37
CA LEU A 712 -17.52 -17.16 43.97
C LEU A 712 -17.51 -17.04 45.49
N ILE A 713 -17.76 -18.15 46.19
CA ILE A 713 -17.56 -18.27 47.65
C ILE A 713 -16.55 -19.37 47.97
N GLU A 714 -15.85 -19.20 49.08
CA GLU A 714 -14.92 -20.22 49.57
C GLU A 714 -15.69 -21.46 50.04
N GLY A 715 -15.32 -22.64 49.52
CA GLY A 715 -15.99 -23.91 49.81
C GLY A 715 -15.27 -25.10 49.19
N ALA A 716 -16.04 -26.06 48.65
CA ALA A 716 -15.49 -27.21 47.94
C ALA A 716 -14.79 -26.82 46.63
N ALA A 717 -13.90 -27.69 46.14
CA ALA A 717 -13.20 -27.45 44.89
C ALA A 717 -14.15 -27.58 43.69
N HIS A 718 -14.16 -26.56 42.83
CA HIS A 718 -15.01 -26.57 41.63
C HIS A 718 -14.37 -27.40 40.50
N PRO A 719 -15.04 -28.42 39.93
CA PRO A 719 -14.47 -29.27 38.90
C PRO A 719 -13.98 -28.51 37.66
N LEU A 720 -14.77 -27.57 37.13
CA LEU A 720 -14.37 -26.79 35.95
C LEU A 720 -13.17 -25.87 36.22
N LEU A 721 -13.15 -25.19 37.38
CA LEU A 721 -12.04 -24.29 37.73
C LEU A 721 -10.77 -25.08 38.06
N LYS A 722 -10.86 -26.39 38.34
CA LYS A 722 -9.67 -27.23 38.49
C LYS A 722 -8.89 -27.28 37.18
N SER A 723 -9.54 -27.47 36.03
CA SER A 723 -8.89 -27.43 34.72
C SER A 723 -8.22 -26.06 34.44
N VAL A 724 -8.82 -24.97 34.95
CA VAL A 724 -8.21 -23.64 34.86
C VAL A 724 -6.96 -23.54 35.73
N VAL A 725 -7.06 -23.98 36.98
CA VAL A 725 -5.97 -23.91 37.97
C VAL A 725 -4.80 -24.81 37.60
N ASP A 726 -5.06 -25.97 37.03
CA ASP A 726 -4.02 -26.88 36.54
C ASP A 726 -3.19 -26.24 35.40
N CYS A 727 -3.76 -25.26 34.66
CA CYS A 727 -3.06 -24.48 33.64
C CYS A 727 -2.28 -23.26 34.19
N ILE A 728 -2.59 -22.77 35.40
CA ILE A 728 -1.98 -21.55 35.98
C ILE A 728 -0.45 -21.56 36.00
N PRO A 729 0.24 -22.66 36.37
CA PRO A 729 1.71 -22.72 36.34
C PRO A 729 2.30 -22.42 34.96
N TYR A 730 1.58 -22.76 33.89
CA TYR A 730 2.00 -22.56 32.50
C TYR A 730 1.60 -21.19 31.93
N ILE A 731 0.78 -20.41 32.66
CA ILE A 731 0.35 -19.06 32.27
C ILE A 731 0.74 -17.99 33.28
N LYS A 732 1.79 -18.25 34.07
CA LYS A 732 2.17 -17.41 35.21
C LYS A 732 2.38 -15.94 34.83
N HIS A 733 3.01 -15.67 33.70
CA HIS A 733 3.30 -14.32 33.22
C HIS A 733 2.35 -13.87 32.10
N LYS A 734 2.19 -12.55 31.96
CA LYS A 734 1.40 -11.94 30.89
C LYS A 734 1.85 -12.47 29.53
N GLY A 735 0.88 -12.79 28.67
CA GLY A 735 1.10 -13.29 27.31
C GLY A 735 1.18 -14.82 27.19
N MET A 736 1.47 -15.53 28.29
CA MET A 736 1.57 -16.99 28.30
C MET A 736 0.20 -17.66 28.09
N LYS A 737 0.21 -18.84 27.45
CA LYS A 737 -1.00 -19.61 27.10
C LYS A 737 -0.84 -21.10 27.40
N CYS A 738 -1.93 -21.74 27.84
CA CYS A 738 -2.05 -23.17 28.10
C CYS A 738 -3.23 -23.73 27.30
N VAL A 739 -3.01 -24.79 26.52
CA VAL A 739 -4.08 -25.45 25.74
C VAL A 739 -4.80 -26.45 26.63
N LEU A 740 -6.14 -26.37 26.66
CA LEU A 740 -6.95 -27.34 27.39
C LEU A 740 -7.13 -28.59 26.53
N GLN A 741 -6.80 -29.75 27.10
CA GLN A 741 -7.00 -31.05 26.43
C GLN A 741 -8.43 -31.58 26.55
N GLN A 742 -9.22 -31.02 27.47
CA GLN A 742 -10.60 -31.43 27.74
C GLN A 742 -11.58 -30.32 27.33
N THR A 743 -12.77 -30.72 26.90
CA THR A 743 -13.88 -29.78 26.67
C THR A 743 -14.40 -29.28 28.02
N LEU A 744 -14.54 -27.97 28.20
CA LEU A 744 -15.12 -27.40 29.43
C LEU A 744 -16.63 -27.24 29.26
N ASP A 745 -17.41 -27.77 30.19
CA ASP A 745 -18.86 -27.62 30.19
C ASP A 745 -19.29 -26.41 31.04
N VAL A 746 -19.71 -25.32 30.40
CA VAL A 746 -20.09 -24.08 31.11
C VAL A 746 -21.36 -24.23 31.93
N SER A 747 -22.16 -25.28 31.71
CA SER A 747 -23.34 -25.55 32.53
C SER A 747 -22.98 -25.72 34.01
N LEU A 748 -21.77 -26.22 34.30
CA LEU A 748 -21.24 -26.37 35.65
C LEU A 748 -21.01 -25.04 36.37
N LEU A 749 -20.87 -23.93 35.63
CA LEU A 749 -20.72 -22.59 36.21
C LEU A 749 -22.07 -21.95 36.55
N ILE A 750 -23.18 -22.55 36.12
CA ILE A 750 -24.52 -22.03 36.35
C ILE A 750 -25.12 -22.70 37.59
N PRO A 751 -25.34 -21.97 38.70
CA PRO A 751 -25.88 -22.58 39.91
C PRO A 751 -27.31 -23.10 39.69
N ALA A 752 -27.52 -24.39 39.94
CA ALA A 752 -28.78 -25.08 39.68
C ALA A 752 -29.94 -24.48 40.48
N GLY A 753 -31.05 -24.16 39.80
CA GLY A 753 -32.23 -23.56 40.44
C GLY A 753 -32.06 -22.10 40.87
N SER A 754 -30.93 -21.46 40.55
CA SER A 754 -30.71 -20.05 40.85
C SER A 754 -31.55 -19.15 39.94
N THR A 755 -32.02 -18.04 40.51
CA THR A 755 -32.53 -16.90 39.74
C THR A 755 -31.41 -15.88 39.50
N TYR A 756 -31.70 -14.81 38.76
CA TYR A 756 -30.73 -13.78 38.38
C TYR A 756 -31.31 -12.37 38.54
N TRP A 757 -30.43 -11.38 38.63
CA TRP A 757 -30.73 -9.96 38.42
C TRP A 757 -30.31 -9.55 37.02
N THR A 758 -31.00 -8.57 36.43
CA THR A 758 -30.60 -8.01 35.12
C THR A 758 -30.75 -6.50 35.05
N TYR A 759 -29.82 -5.85 34.36
CA TYR A 759 -29.81 -4.40 34.13
C TYR A 759 -28.91 -4.05 32.94
N GLU A 760 -29.14 -2.88 32.33
CA GLU A 760 -28.27 -2.35 31.27
C GLU A 760 -27.03 -1.67 31.87
N GLY A 761 -25.86 -1.91 31.31
CA GLY A 761 -24.61 -1.43 31.87
C GLY A 761 -23.49 -1.29 30.87
N SER A 762 -22.27 -1.27 31.41
CA SER A 762 -21.05 -1.18 30.62
C SER A 762 -20.15 -2.39 30.81
N LEU A 763 -19.13 -2.51 29.97
CA LEU A 763 -17.96 -3.33 30.30
C LEU A 763 -17.28 -2.75 31.56
N THR A 764 -16.76 -3.63 32.42
CA THR A 764 -16.00 -3.24 33.62
C THR A 764 -14.53 -3.00 33.31
N THR A 765 -14.05 -3.47 32.16
CA THR A 765 -12.69 -3.23 31.63
C THR A 765 -12.71 -2.17 30.52
N PRO A 766 -11.59 -1.43 30.31
CA PRO A 766 -11.50 -0.46 29.22
C PRO A 766 -11.78 -1.12 27.86
N PRO A 767 -12.51 -0.46 26.95
CA PRO A 767 -12.88 0.96 26.95
C PRO A 767 -14.23 1.31 27.62
N TRP A 768 -14.82 0.41 28.42
CA TRP A 768 -16.04 0.67 29.21
C TRP A 768 -17.30 1.02 28.40
N TYR A 769 -17.49 0.39 27.24
CA TYR A 769 -18.67 0.60 26.39
C TYR A 769 -19.99 0.33 27.12
N GLU A 770 -20.98 1.22 26.97
CA GLU A 770 -22.27 1.23 27.69
C GLU A 770 -23.40 0.49 26.94
N ASN A 771 -23.07 -0.63 26.32
CA ASN A 771 -23.96 -1.44 25.48
C ASN A 771 -24.06 -2.89 25.96
N VAL A 772 -23.90 -3.11 27.27
CA VAL A 772 -23.90 -4.45 27.88
C VAL A 772 -25.21 -4.70 28.62
N THR A 773 -25.87 -5.81 28.35
CA THR A 773 -26.92 -6.33 29.24
C THR A 773 -26.28 -7.27 30.26
N TRP A 774 -26.39 -6.94 31.55
CA TRP A 774 -25.88 -7.76 32.64
C TRP A 774 -26.92 -8.79 33.09
N ILE A 775 -26.46 -10.01 33.35
CA ILE A 775 -27.23 -11.09 33.99
C ILE A 775 -26.38 -11.57 35.16
N VAL A 776 -26.79 -11.28 36.40
CA VAL A 776 -26.02 -11.61 37.61
C VAL A 776 -26.75 -12.70 38.39
N TYR A 777 -26.18 -13.90 38.47
CA TYR A 777 -26.79 -15.00 39.23
C TYR A 777 -26.75 -14.72 40.73
N LYS A 778 -27.87 -15.01 41.42
CA LYS A 778 -28.01 -14.71 42.86
C LYS A 778 -27.26 -15.68 43.75
N GLN A 779 -27.25 -16.97 43.37
CA GLN A 779 -26.52 -17.97 44.12
C GLN A 779 -25.05 -17.99 43.66
N PRO A 780 -24.10 -17.96 44.60
CA PRO A 780 -22.70 -18.16 44.28
C PRO A 780 -22.38 -19.64 44.04
N ILE A 781 -21.28 -19.92 43.34
CA ILE A 781 -20.67 -21.25 43.28
C ILE A 781 -19.50 -21.36 44.26
N GLU A 782 -19.24 -22.56 44.74
CA GLU A 782 -18.11 -22.83 45.65
C GLU A 782 -16.81 -22.99 44.88
N VAL A 783 -15.73 -22.44 45.43
CA VAL A 783 -14.36 -22.57 44.94
C VAL A 783 -13.44 -22.83 46.13
N SER A 784 -12.47 -23.73 45.99
CA SER A 784 -11.60 -24.05 47.11
C SER A 784 -10.60 -22.92 47.41
N PRO A 785 -10.11 -22.82 48.66
CA PRO A 785 -9.11 -21.82 49.03
C PRO A 785 -7.85 -21.92 48.15
N ALA A 786 -7.46 -23.13 47.77
CA ALA A 786 -6.31 -23.39 46.89
C ALA A 786 -6.54 -22.86 45.46
N GLN A 787 -7.76 -22.99 44.92
CA GLN A 787 -8.09 -22.48 43.59
C GLN A 787 -8.04 -20.95 43.55
N LEU A 788 -8.60 -20.27 44.58
CA LEU A 788 -8.52 -18.81 44.70
C LEU A 788 -7.08 -18.33 44.91
N ALA A 789 -6.29 -19.03 45.73
CA ALA A 789 -4.89 -18.70 45.94
C ALA A 789 -4.08 -18.78 44.63
N ALA A 790 -4.37 -19.76 43.78
CA ALA A 790 -3.69 -19.91 42.49
C ALA A 790 -3.92 -18.70 41.57
N PHE A 791 -5.13 -18.11 41.54
CA PHE A 791 -5.41 -16.91 40.73
C PHE A 791 -4.48 -15.74 41.10
N ARG A 792 -4.21 -15.57 42.40
CA ARG A 792 -3.35 -14.50 42.95
C ARG A 792 -1.86 -14.68 42.66
N THR A 793 -1.45 -15.82 42.06
CA THR A 793 -0.04 -16.08 41.69
C THR A 793 0.33 -15.58 40.28
N LEU A 794 -0.68 -15.24 39.47
CA LEU A 794 -0.47 -14.69 38.13
C LEU A 794 0.23 -13.34 38.22
N MET A 795 1.12 -13.06 37.29
CA MET A 795 1.90 -11.83 37.20
C MET A 795 1.30 -10.91 36.12
N SER A 796 1.28 -9.61 36.38
CA SER A 796 0.79 -8.61 35.41
C SER A 796 1.80 -8.26 34.32
N TYR A 797 3.04 -8.75 34.43
CA TYR A 797 4.15 -8.48 33.52
C TYR A 797 4.61 -9.75 32.77
N GLU A 798 5.33 -9.55 31.68
CA GLU A 798 5.92 -10.60 30.83
C GLU A 798 7.20 -11.16 31.48
N GLU A 799 7.49 -12.45 31.35
CA GLU A 799 8.56 -13.16 32.06
C GLU A 799 9.97 -12.54 31.91
N ARG A 800 10.25 -11.84 30.80
CA ARG A 800 11.58 -11.32 30.45
C ARG A 800 11.82 -9.86 30.85
N VAL A 801 10.90 -9.24 31.58
CA VAL A 801 11.08 -7.87 32.10
C VAL A 801 11.92 -7.92 33.37
N ASP A 802 12.98 -7.13 33.43
CA ASP A 802 13.83 -6.96 34.61
C ASP A 802 12.95 -6.58 35.83
N PRO A 803 12.84 -7.42 36.87
CA PRO A 803 11.96 -7.19 38.02
C PRO A 803 12.23 -5.88 38.76
N GLN A 804 13.43 -5.28 38.57
CA GLN A 804 13.81 -4.02 39.17
C GLN A 804 13.35 -2.78 38.37
N LYS A 805 12.86 -2.95 37.13
CA LYS A 805 12.45 -1.84 36.23
C LYS A 805 10.93 -1.70 36.05
N SER A 806 10.11 -2.68 36.46
CA SER A 806 8.65 -2.62 36.35
C SER A 806 7.96 -2.28 37.67
N SER A 807 6.92 -1.45 37.63
CA SER A 807 5.99 -1.20 38.76
C SER A 807 5.03 -2.36 39.04
N ASP A 808 5.24 -3.49 38.38
CA ASP A 808 4.24 -4.52 38.12
C ASP A 808 4.66 -5.83 38.81
N GLY A 809 3.69 -6.51 39.45
CA GLY A 809 3.89 -7.65 40.36
C GLY A 809 2.79 -8.71 40.20
N PRO A 810 2.55 -9.54 41.23
CA PRO A 810 1.39 -10.44 41.24
C PRO A 810 0.08 -9.67 41.09
N ILE A 811 -0.87 -10.24 40.36
CA ILE A 811 -2.24 -9.73 40.21
C ILE A 811 -2.97 -10.05 41.52
N GLU A 812 -2.70 -9.26 42.56
CA GLU A 812 -3.35 -9.43 43.87
C GLU A 812 -4.83 -9.06 43.82
N CYS A 813 -5.22 -8.17 42.92
CA CYS A 813 -6.56 -7.59 42.82
C CYS A 813 -6.81 -7.08 41.40
N ASN A 814 -7.94 -7.45 40.81
CA ASN A 814 -8.35 -7.01 39.47
C ASN A 814 -9.84 -6.59 39.42
N VAL A 815 -10.36 -6.08 40.54
CA VAL A 815 -11.73 -5.57 40.64
C VAL A 815 -11.83 -4.07 40.39
N ARG A 816 -12.88 -3.63 39.72
CA ARG A 816 -13.28 -2.23 39.60
C ARG A 816 -14.20 -1.82 40.75
N ALA A 817 -14.08 -0.56 41.18
CA ALA A 817 -15.01 0.04 42.14
C ALA A 817 -16.44 0.13 41.56
N THR A 818 -17.45 -0.10 42.39
CA THR A 818 -18.86 0.02 42.01
C THR A 818 -19.18 1.45 41.58
N GLN A 819 -19.97 1.55 40.53
CA GLN A 819 -20.44 2.77 39.90
C GLN A 819 -21.90 3.05 40.33
N PRO A 820 -22.33 4.33 40.35
CA PRO A 820 -23.71 4.66 40.69
C PRO A 820 -24.72 4.05 39.69
N LEU A 821 -25.83 3.51 40.20
CA LEU A 821 -26.91 2.94 39.38
C LEU A 821 -27.60 4.01 38.51
N LYS A 822 -27.67 5.25 39.00
CA LYS A 822 -28.34 6.41 38.36
C LYS A 822 -29.82 6.11 38.07
N ARG A 823 -30.28 6.26 36.83
CA ARG A 823 -31.69 6.10 36.41
C ARG A 823 -32.06 4.68 35.97
N ARG A 824 -31.14 3.73 36.12
CA ARG A 824 -31.34 2.34 35.69
C ARG A 824 -32.10 1.57 36.76
N ILE A 825 -32.87 0.58 36.34
CA ILE A 825 -33.63 -0.31 37.22
C ILE A 825 -33.02 -1.69 37.14
N VAL A 826 -32.77 -2.31 38.30
CA VAL A 826 -32.39 -3.72 38.37
C VAL A 826 -33.67 -4.54 38.45
N ARG A 827 -33.81 -5.52 37.55
CA ARG A 827 -34.98 -6.39 37.44
C ARG A 827 -34.67 -7.82 37.85
N GLU A 828 -35.68 -8.56 38.27
CA GLU A 828 -35.59 -10.00 38.54
C GLU A 828 -36.85 -10.74 38.07
N PRO A 829 -36.79 -12.05 37.76
CA PRO A 829 -37.99 -12.84 37.47
C PRO A 829 -38.98 -12.84 38.63
N LEU A 830 -40.26 -12.59 38.35
CA LEU A 830 -41.33 -12.69 39.34
C LEU A 830 -41.41 -14.11 39.91
N LYS A 831 -41.39 -14.25 41.25
CA LYS A 831 -41.53 -15.56 41.92
C LYS A 831 -42.88 -16.20 41.56
N LYS A 832 -42.90 -17.50 41.26
CA LYS A 832 -44.16 -18.27 41.25
C LYS A 832 -44.72 -18.28 42.67
N GLN A 833 -45.99 -17.89 42.84
CA GLN A 833 -46.70 -18.18 44.09
C GLN A 833 -46.80 -19.71 44.21
N GLU A 834 -46.23 -20.28 45.25
CA GLU A 834 -46.55 -21.66 45.63
C GLU A 834 -48.02 -21.66 46.04
N GLU A 835 -48.87 -22.36 45.27
CA GLU A 835 -50.24 -22.63 45.67
C GLU A 835 -50.21 -23.43 46.97
N ALA A 836 -50.62 -22.77 48.07
CA ALA A 836 -50.88 -23.44 49.32
C ALA A 836 -52.03 -24.44 49.11
N THR A 837 -51.69 -25.72 48.98
CA THR A 837 -52.62 -26.83 49.22
C THR A 837 -53.04 -26.80 50.70
N HIS A 838 -54.05 -25.99 51.01
CA HIS A 838 -54.88 -26.11 52.20
C HIS A 838 -56.32 -26.35 51.76
N LEU A 839 -56.69 -27.62 51.57
CA LEU A 839 -58.07 -28.08 51.64
C LEU A 839 -58.06 -29.44 52.36
N SER A 840 -58.42 -29.40 53.64
CA SER A 840 -59.14 -30.46 54.34
C SER A 840 -60.60 -30.44 53.92
#